data_AF-A0A8H4FD00-F1
#
_entry.id   AF-A0A8H4FD00-F1
#
_cell.length_a   1.000
_cell.length_b   1.000
_cell.length_c   1.000
_cell.angle_alpha   90.00
_cell.angle_beta   90.00
_cell.angle_gamma   90.00
#
_symmetry.space_group_name_H-M   'P 1'
#
loop_
_entity.id
_entity.type
_entity.pdbx_description
1 polymer ?
#
loop_
_entity_poly.entity_id
_entity_poly.type
_entity_poly.pdbx_seq_one_letter_code
_entity_poly.pdbx_strand_id
1 'polypeptide(L)'
;MSERDAALEMPRKRRRLDSMASDPPQLTWPPAQVPVEIFDEITTYLSRTDVKSLRLVNHEFDRMVSAKYFRNVVVPFRSEMYKARRKVACEEDEETAQPCTDTLFASGMRIFQSFGNHILRFALSLELDEESLAYPPIKPTQKAVTSYWGIYRWPHESYHRYTELEGLEQTADETASMKEALKCLKHVQELGLCCDAGLGYLLGPDQQLESPPLPHPVFGLRNLRYRLLQRRLARAESANMNARKLAFESPRDFKYTVLESMVKDAGYSQEQVKEAINMLLNTENVSLMNIDFDERTASVPDLAINVFAQQQHPNNANPADGDAEDAAIQRAVASALADTTTGHPLQPKNLTRAQKEMLLELEWAHRALIQSYVIALSDNARTNDFSSLTTLTIAKIPSSHLFMFQRQDFWQSLPNLTNVALAVVADWRQVAKVAPGCVEDTFVSPVDAVGRAYRVLRDYVGKQKNISFLHFEWICGGEFAPGITQRNHYVLPAPFCMPAHMPALEAAKSPDLLLSLPHIEHLSLKNCYSAPHVFLQVIRSMALQSLEKLELETVSLAGPPVRRQGHAAFFHGHLAAPAAAAQQQAQAQQQQVWQLQPVQANAQALQPPPMPPAPNQPGAAPAQLINIPLGILAQGPAQIAQALNVGAQNAQAPALAQAPDPVTPDWDSMRLRVPELLTWTGVIERLAPVPGIAELTATQDDDEGLDDAASSDEGYKLIPRANFLRKEKKNFCLESMSFKSCGYVALDVPFIDNTNTLPLRPPWQEPQEITTRRRELAPFMQHCNDRLAAKITNFLPPQERFNLATAYGMDLTWASWYDEEVIEAAKRDGVMVPGKGRFSGTITKTAN
;
A
#
# COMPACT_ATOMS: atom_id res chain seq x y z
N MET A 1 59.92 -35.62 0.20
CA MET A 1 60.26 -36.23 -1.12
C MET A 1 58.97 -36.47 -1.88
N SER A 2 58.83 -35.86 -3.06
CA SER A 2 57.96 -36.22 -4.22
C SER A 2 56.45 -36.38 -3.98
N GLU A 3 55.56 -35.53 -4.50
CA GLU A 3 54.98 -35.58 -5.89
C GLU A 3 54.48 -36.98 -6.30
N ARG A 4 53.31 -37.21 -6.90
CA ARG A 4 52.26 -36.37 -7.51
C ARG A 4 51.04 -37.28 -7.81
N ASP A 5 49.83 -36.73 -7.65
CA ASP A 5 48.56 -37.34 -8.06
C ASP A 5 48.34 -37.28 -9.57
N ALA A 6 47.73 -38.34 -10.11
CA ALA A 6 47.30 -38.49 -11.49
C ALA A 6 45.78 -38.32 -11.59
N ALA A 7 45.32 -37.43 -12.47
CA ALA A 7 43.93 -37.37 -12.91
C ALA A 7 43.84 -37.10 -14.42
N LEU A 8 43.57 -38.19 -15.16
CA LEU A 8 42.76 -38.36 -16.37
C LEU A 8 42.48 -37.10 -17.24
N GLU A 9 43.24 -36.98 -18.33
CA GLU A 9 42.95 -36.13 -19.49
C GLU A 9 41.98 -36.83 -20.49
N MET A 10 40.94 -36.10 -20.92
CA MET A 10 40.16 -36.42 -22.13
C MET A 10 40.64 -35.59 -23.34
N PRO A 11 40.65 -36.15 -24.56
CA PRO A 11 41.45 -35.62 -25.66
C PRO A 11 40.71 -34.56 -26.49
N ARG A 12 41.28 -33.35 -26.60
CA ARG A 12 40.86 -32.37 -27.62
C ARG A 12 41.73 -32.52 -28.86
N LYS A 13 41.17 -33.13 -29.91
CA LYS A 13 41.73 -33.14 -31.27
C LYS A 13 41.91 -31.70 -31.78
N ARG A 14 43.15 -31.20 -31.85
CA ARG A 14 43.53 -30.11 -32.75
C ARG A 14 44.26 -30.70 -33.95
N ARG A 15 43.60 -30.67 -35.12
CA ARG A 15 44.25 -30.86 -36.42
C ARG A 15 45.30 -29.77 -36.60
N ARG A 16 46.56 -30.17 -36.82
CA ARG A 16 47.62 -29.28 -37.32
C ARG A 16 47.34 -28.96 -38.79
N LEU A 17 47.26 -27.67 -39.12
CA LEU A 17 47.46 -27.15 -40.46
C LEU A 17 48.83 -26.47 -40.43
N ASP A 18 49.82 -27.11 -41.03
CA ASP A 18 51.08 -26.46 -41.37
C ASP A 18 50.88 -25.68 -42.67
N SER A 19 50.80 -24.36 -42.60
CA SER A 19 51.20 -23.48 -43.69
C SER A 19 51.61 -22.10 -43.16
N MET A 20 52.67 -21.55 -43.75
CA MET A 20 53.39 -20.35 -43.33
C MET A 20 52.48 -19.12 -43.18
N ALA A 21 52.53 -18.46 -42.01
CA ALA A 21 52.13 -17.06 -41.84
C ALA A 21 52.86 -16.49 -40.61
N SER A 22 53.35 -15.25 -40.75
CA SER A 22 53.91 -14.40 -39.69
C SER A 22 53.17 -14.53 -38.36
N ASP A 23 53.90 -14.51 -37.23
CA ASP A 23 53.30 -14.36 -35.90
C ASP A 23 52.24 -13.24 -35.95
N PRO A 24 50.97 -13.53 -35.63
CA PRO A 24 49.97 -12.47 -35.59
C PRO A 24 50.40 -11.49 -34.50
N PRO A 25 50.39 -10.17 -34.78
CA PRO A 25 50.69 -9.19 -33.74
C PRO A 25 49.76 -9.45 -32.57
N GLN A 26 50.31 -9.64 -31.37
CA GLN A 26 49.51 -9.66 -30.16
C GLN A 26 48.79 -8.31 -30.08
N LEU A 27 47.53 -8.28 -30.53
CA LEU A 27 46.64 -7.14 -30.38
C LEU A 27 46.47 -6.91 -28.88
N THR A 28 47.30 -6.02 -28.35
CA THR A 28 47.28 -5.58 -26.96
C THR A 28 46.47 -4.29 -26.90
N TRP A 29 45.64 -4.18 -25.86
CA TRP A 29 44.82 -3.00 -25.63
C TRP A 29 45.73 -1.75 -25.52
N PRO A 30 45.50 -0.68 -26.28
CA PRO A 30 46.34 0.51 -26.25
C PRO A 30 46.07 1.32 -24.96
N PRO A 31 46.93 1.26 -23.94
CA PRO A 31 46.64 1.88 -22.66
C PRO A 31 46.62 3.41 -22.79
N ALA A 32 45.63 4.06 -22.20
CA ALA A 32 45.50 5.53 -22.11
C ALA A 32 45.36 6.27 -23.44
N GLN A 33 45.01 5.58 -24.54
CA GLN A 33 44.75 6.21 -25.84
C GLN A 33 43.26 6.45 -26.10
N VAL A 34 42.37 5.75 -25.38
CA VAL A 34 40.92 5.85 -25.53
C VAL A 34 40.41 6.94 -24.57
N PRO A 35 39.77 8.01 -25.07
CA PRO A 35 39.19 9.05 -24.23
C PRO A 35 38.08 8.50 -23.31
N VAL A 36 37.90 9.11 -22.14
CA VAL A 36 36.88 8.69 -21.16
C VAL A 36 35.47 8.77 -21.73
N GLU A 37 35.24 9.72 -22.64
CA GLU A 37 33.98 9.94 -23.34
C GLU A 37 33.55 8.71 -24.13
N ILE A 38 34.48 7.90 -24.64
CA ILE A 38 34.17 6.66 -25.37
C ILE A 38 33.70 5.58 -24.39
N PHE A 39 34.34 5.45 -23.23
CA PHE A 39 33.87 4.53 -22.19
C PHE A 39 32.51 4.96 -21.65
N ASP A 40 32.29 6.26 -21.49
CA ASP A 40 31.00 6.82 -21.13
C ASP A 40 29.96 6.50 -22.21
N GLU A 41 30.23 6.71 -23.49
CA GLU A 41 29.27 6.37 -24.54
C GLU A 41 28.98 4.87 -24.59
N ILE A 42 29.99 4.01 -24.52
CA ILE A 42 29.78 2.54 -24.49
C ILE A 42 28.87 2.15 -23.32
N THR A 43 29.12 2.70 -22.14
CA THR A 43 28.37 2.34 -20.93
C THR A 43 26.95 2.91 -20.88
N THR A 44 26.53 3.82 -21.80
CA THR A 44 25.11 4.21 -21.92
C THR A 44 24.26 3.04 -22.45
N TYR A 45 24.84 2.20 -23.30
CA TYR A 45 24.18 1.05 -23.93
C TYR A 45 24.31 -0.26 -23.14
N LEU A 46 25.21 -0.32 -22.15
CA LEU A 46 25.47 -1.54 -21.39
C LEU A 46 24.58 -1.68 -20.15
N SER A 47 24.21 -2.93 -19.82
CA SER A 47 23.56 -3.21 -18.54
C SER A 47 24.57 -3.11 -17.39
N ARG A 48 24.10 -2.87 -16.15
CA ARG A 48 25.00 -2.85 -14.97
C ARG A 48 25.78 -4.16 -14.80
N THR A 49 25.23 -5.29 -15.26
CA THR A 49 25.93 -6.59 -15.23
C THR A 49 27.09 -6.58 -16.24
N ASP A 50 26.86 -6.06 -17.44
CA ASP A 50 27.89 -5.96 -18.47
C ASP A 50 28.97 -4.97 -18.07
N VAL A 51 28.59 -3.83 -17.48
CA VAL A 51 29.50 -2.84 -16.88
C VAL A 51 30.35 -3.50 -15.78
N LYS A 52 29.77 -4.36 -14.94
CA LYS A 52 30.53 -5.13 -13.94
C LYS A 52 31.53 -6.09 -14.59
N SER A 53 31.13 -6.80 -15.63
CA SER A 53 32.04 -7.69 -16.39
C SER A 53 33.14 -6.90 -17.10
N LEU A 54 32.81 -5.73 -17.64
CA LEU A 54 33.72 -4.85 -18.35
C LEU A 54 34.84 -4.32 -17.43
N ARG A 55 34.52 -4.05 -16.16
CA ARG A 55 35.53 -3.73 -15.13
C ARG A 55 36.57 -4.84 -14.91
N LEU A 56 36.25 -6.08 -15.25
CA LEU A 56 37.17 -7.22 -15.11
C LEU A 56 38.08 -7.40 -16.33
N VAL A 57 37.92 -6.60 -17.39
CA VAL A 57 38.70 -6.71 -18.63
C VAL A 57 40.16 -6.28 -18.41
N ASN A 58 40.38 -5.08 -17.84
CA ASN A 58 41.69 -4.60 -17.39
C ASN A 58 41.54 -3.44 -16.39
N HIS A 59 42.65 -2.97 -15.80
CA HIS A 59 42.67 -1.86 -14.84
C HIS A 59 42.20 -0.51 -15.41
N GLU A 60 42.38 -0.26 -16.71
CA GLU A 60 41.91 0.98 -17.35
C GLU A 60 40.39 0.99 -17.47
N PHE A 61 39.80 -0.13 -17.92
CA PHE A 61 38.36 -0.33 -17.93
C PHE A 61 37.77 -0.21 -16.52
N ASP A 62 38.37 -0.82 -15.49
CA ASP A 62 37.89 -0.64 -14.11
C ASP A 62 37.88 0.83 -13.69
N ARG A 63 38.97 1.56 -13.93
CA ARG A 63 39.10 2.98 -13.55
C ARG A 63 38.11 3.87 -14.30
N MET A 64 37.97 3.69 -15.62
CA MET A 64 37.12 4.55 -16.46
C MET A 64 35.63 4.26 -16.24
N VAL A 65 35.27 3.00 -15.98
CA VAL A 65 33.86 2.58 -15.94
C VAL A 65 33.30 2.58 -14.51
N SER A 66 34.15 2.50 -13.49
CA SER A 66 33.73 2.55 -12.08
C SER A 66 32.96 3.83 -11.75
N ALA A 67 33.37 4.99 -12.27
CA ALA A 67 32.68 6.25 -12.03
C ALA A 67 31.20 6.19 -12.47
N LYS A 68 30.93 5.58 -13.63
CA LYS A 68 29.57 5.39 -14.13
C LYS A 68 28.83 4.26 -13.41
N TYR A 69 29.52 3.20 -12.99
CA TYR A 69 28.93 2.11 -12.23
C TYR A 69 28.42 2.54 -10.84
N PHE A 70 29.18 3.41 -10.16
CA PHE A 70 28.86 3.92 -8.82
C PHE A 70 28.12 5.26 -8.83
N ARG A 71 27.77 5.81 -10.00
CA ARG A 71 27.04 7.07 -10.11
C ARG A 71 25.73 7.10 -9.33
N ASN A 72 24.97 5.99 -9.38
CA ASN A 72 23.69 5.83 -8.69
C ASN A 72 23.78 4.62 -7.75
N VAL A 73 23.66 4.86 -6.45
CA VAL A 73 23.78 3.83 -5.41
C VAL A 73 22.54 3.85 -4.53
N VAL A 74 21.89 2.69 -4.41
CA VAL A 74 20.85 2.43 -3.42
C VAL A 74 21.36 1.31 -2.53
N VAL A 75 21.44 1.55 -1.23
CA VAL A 75 21.88 0.57 -0.24
C VAL A 75 20.66 0.01 0.47
N PRO A 76 20.33 -1.29 0.27
CA PRO A 76 19.29 -1.95 1.04
C PRO A 76 19.80 -2.26 2.45
N PHE A 77 19.07 -1.83 3.47
CA PHE A 77 19.34 -2.08 4.88
C PHE A 77 18.67 -3.42 5.25
N ARG A 78 19.30 -4.58 4.98
CA ARG A 78 18.72 -5.92 5.25
C ARG A 78 19.65 -6.78 6.10
N SER A 79 19.10 -7.54 7.05
CA SER A 79 19.81 -8.46 7.97
C SER A 79 20.71 -9.50 7.26
N GLU A 80 20.41 -9.88 6.03
CA GLU A 80 21.17 -10.90 5.30
C GLU A 80 22.52 -10.42 4.76
N MET A 81 22.69 -9.11 4.47
CA MET A 81 24.02 -8.55 4.15
C MET A 81 25.02 -8.79 5.29
N TYR A 82 24.52 -9.00 6.50
CA TYR A 82 25.29 -9.25 7.71
C TYR A 82 25.55 -10.76 7.93
N LYS A 83 24.63 -11.65 7.52
CA LYS A 83 24.78 -13.11 7.69
C LYS A 83 25.71 -13.76 6.66
N ALA A 84 25.62 -13.36 5.38
CA ALA A 84 26.42 -13.97 4.31
C ALA A 84 27.93 -13.82 4.53
N ARG A 85 28.35 -12.81 5.30
CA ARG A 85 29.77 -12.56 5.61
C ARG A 85 30.26 -13.26 6.89
N ARG A 86 29.35 -13.56 7.83
CA ARG A 86 29.69 -14.32 9.04
C ARG A 86 30.00 -15.79 8.72
N LYS A 87 29.37 -16.37 7.69
CA LYS A 87 29.72 -17.71 7.19
C LYS A 87 31.14 -17.78 6.62
N VAL A 88 31.56 -16.77 5.86
CA VAL A 88 32.93 -16.71 5.30
C VAL A 88 33.98 -16.57 6.41
N ALA A 89 33.69 -15.82 7.47
CA ALA A 89 34.59 -15.69 8.62
C ALA A 89 34.66 -16.94 9.52
N CYS A 90 33.75 -17.91 9.36
CA CYS A 90 33.77 -19.18 10.12
C CYS A 90 34.42 -20.33 9.34
N GLU A 91 34.82 -20.11 8.07
CA GLU A 91 35.53 -21.11 7.26
C GLU A 91 37.05 -20.88 7.23
N GLU A 92 37.53 -19.74 7.73
CA GLU A 92 38.96 -19.42 7.86
C GLU A 92 39.39 -19.45 9.35
N ASP A 93 40.07 -20.53 9.71
CA ASP A 93 40.95 -20.76 10.87
C ASP A 93 40.44 -20.46 12.30
N GLU A 94 40.24 -21.55 13.05
CA GLU A 94 39.69 -21.63 14.41
C GLU A 94 40.62 -21.17 15.56
N GLU A 95 41.74 -20.47 15.31
CA GLU A 95 42.76 -20.19 16.36
C GLU A 95 42.95 -18.73 16.77
N THR A 96 42.18 -17.77 16.25
CA THR A 96 42.22 -16.39 16.78
C THR A 96 40.85 -15.70 16.70
N ALA A 97 39.89 -16.17 17.49
CA ALA A 97 38.60 -15.52 17.64
C ALA A 97 38.71 -14.24 18.51
N GLN A 98 39.17 -13.14 17.92
CA GLN A 98 38.82 -11.81 18.42
C GLN A 98 37.34 -11.53 18.07
N PRO A 99 36.55 -10.95 18.99
CA PRO A 99 35.17 -10.60 18.72
C PRO A 99 35.13 -9.47 17.68
N CYS A 100 34.92 -9.81 16.42
CA CYS A 100 34.85 -8.87 15.32
C CYS A 100 33.55 -8.05 15.42
N THR A 101 33.64 -6.84 15.98
CA THR A 101 32.58 -5.83 16.02
C THR A 101 32.45 -5.13 14.65
N ASP A 102 32.30 -5.89 13.57
CA ASP A 102 32.23 -5.33 12.22
C ASP A 102 30.82 -4.86 11.90
N THR A 103 30.61 -3.56 12.07
CA THR A 103 29.34 -2.89 11.76
C THR A 103 29.19 -2.74 10.23
N LEU A 104 27.97 -2.69 9.68
CA LEU A 104 27.74 -2.66 8.21
C LEU A 104 28.52 -1.55 7.54
N PHE A 105 28.57 -0.39 8.20
CA PHE A 105 29.34 0.75 7.74
C PHE A 105 30.83 0.46 7.79
N ALA A 106 31.42 -0.19 8.80
CA ALA A 106 32.85 -0.55 8.78
C ALA A 106 33.21 -1.43 7.57
N SER A 107 32.33 -2.37 7.21
CA SER A 107 32.52 -3.30 6.09
C SER A 107 32.27 -2.65 4.71
N GLY A 108 31.28 -1.75 4.63
CA GLY A 108 30.98 -0.93 3.46
C GLY A 108 31.83 0.34 3.34
N MET A 109 32.56 0.72 4.40
CA MET A 109 33.29 1.99 4.50
C MET A 109 34.33 2.09 3.41
N ARG A 110 34.99 0.97 3.07
CA ARG A 110 35.97 0.92 1.97
C ARG A 110 35.34 1.34 0.64
N ILE A 111 34.07 1.02 0.40
CA ILE A 111 33.35 1.43 -0.83
C ILE A 111 33.11 2.94 -0.79
N PHE A 112 32.67 3.49 0.34
CA PHE A 112 32.48 4.94 0.50
C PHE A 112 33.81 5.71 0.38
N GLN A 113 34.87 5.24 1.02
CA GLN A 113 36.20 5.85 0.94
C GLN A 113 36.80 5.79 -0.48
N SER A 114 36.63 4.66 -1.17
CA SER A 114 37.23 4.45 -2.50
C SER A 114 36.41 5.10 -3.62
N PHE A 115 35.09 5.03 -3.56
CA PHE A 115 34.19 5.39 -4.65
C PHE A 115 33.22 6.54 -4.32
N GLY A 116 33.19 7.05 -3.08
CA GLY A 116 32.25 8.09 -2.64
C GLY A 116 32.30 9.35 -3.49
N ASN A 117 33.47 9.72 -3.99
CA ASN A 117 33.65 10.87 -4.90
C ASN A 117 32.93 10.72 -6.25
N HIS A 118 32.59 9.50 -6.66
CA HIS A 118 31.88 9.20 -7.91
C HIS A 118 30.36 9.05 -7.74
N ILE A 119 29.87 9.03 -6.49
CA ILE A 119 28.45 8.84 -6.20
C ILE A 119 27.74 10.20 -6.34
N LEU A 120 26.86 10.31 -7.34
CA LEU A 120 26.05 11.51 -7.56
C LEU A 120 24.63 11.35 -6.99
N ARG A 121 24.13 10.12 -6.94
CA ARG A 121 22.82 9.80 -6.34
C ARG A 121 22.98 8.69 -5.33
N PHE A 122 22.65 8.97 -4.07
CA PHE A 122 22.80 8.02 -2.97
C PHE A 122 21.51 7.87 -2.15
N ALA A 123 21.06 6.64 -1.92
CA ALA A 123 19.85 6.40 -1.13
C ALA A 123 19.97 5.19 -0.21
N LEU A 124 19.24 5.27 0.90
CA LEU A 124 19.00 4.17 1.83
C LEU A 124 17.60 3.61 1.62
N SER A 125 17.47 2.28 1.61
CA SER A 125 16.18 1.59 1.50
C SER A 125 16.03 0.55 2.61
N LEU A 126 14.97 0.64 3.40
CA LEU A 126 14.51 -0.39 4.33
C LEU A 126 13.04 -0.62 4.02
N GLU A 127 12.71 -1.79 3.47
CA GLU A 127 11.36 -2.12 3.02
C GLU A 127 10.95 -3.47 3.61
N LEU A 128 9.73 -3.53 4.14
CA LEU A 128 9.09 -4.79 4.50
C LEU A 128 8.91 -5.64 3.25
N ASP A 129 9.28 -6.91 3.36
CA ASP A 129 8.84 -7.95 2.45
C ASP A 129 7.59 -8.64 3.01
N GLU A 130 6.45 -8.53 2.31
CA GLU A 130 5.19 -9.12 2.75
C GLU A 130 5.25 -10.67 2.79
N GLU A 131 6.08 -11.28 1.95
CA GLU A 131 6.29 -12.74 1.98
C GLU A 131 7.01 -13.17 3.27
N SER A 132 8.04 -12.44 3.68
CA SER A 132 8.69 -12.60 4.99
C SER A 132 7.75 -12.33 6.16
N LEU A 133 6.81 -11.38 6.04
CA LEU A 133 5.77 -11.15 7.05
C LEU A 133 4.75 -12.29 7.10
N ALA A 134 4.40 -12.91 5.97
CA ALA A 134 3.51 -14.05 5.94
C ALA A 134 4.07 -15.24 6.73
N TYR A 135 5.39 -15.39 6.72
CA TYR A 135 6.14 -16.45 7.42
C TYR A 135 7.25 -15.85 8.30
N PRO A 136 6.90 -15.20 9.43
CA PRO A 136 7.87 -14.54 10.28
C PRO A 136 8.86 -15.56 10.86
N PRO A 137 10.10 -15.15 11.18
CA PRO A 137 11.04 -16.03 11.87
C PRO A 137 10.46 -16.55 13.20
N ILE A 138 10.98 -17.70 13.63
CA ILE A 138 10.60 -18.28 14.91
C ILE A 138 11.16 -17.39 16.01
N LYS A 139 10.28 -17.05 16.96
CA LYS A 139 10.65 -16.29 18.15
C LYS A 139 10.10 -16.99 19.38
N PRO A 140 10.91 -17.81 20.08
CA PRO A 140 10.44 -18.51 21.25
C PRO A 140 10.08 -17.48 22.32
N THR A 141 8.85 -17.57 22.83
CA THR A 141 8.35 -16.69 23.91
C THR A 141 8.84 -17.15 25.29
N GLN A 142 9.41 -18.35 25.34
CA GLN A 142 9.91 -19.04 26.52
C GLN A 142 11.26 -19.66 26.20
N LYS A 143 12.12 -19.78 27.22
CA LYS A 143 13.40 -20.51 27.15
C LYS A 143 13.29 -21.82 27.92
N ALA A 144 14.03 -22.85 27.50
CA ALA A 144 14.18 -24.04 28.32
C ALA A 144 15.10 -23.72 29.50
N VAL A 145 14.65 -24.01 30.72
CA VAL A 145 15.42 -23.85 31.95
C VAL A 145 15.59 -25.23 32.57
N THR A 146 16.84 -25.58 32.82
CA THR A 146 17.21 -26.82 33.51
C THR A 146 17.08 -26.63 35.02
N SER A 147 16.44 -27.60 35.67
CA SER A 147 16.30 -27.63 37.12
C SER A 147 16.53 -29.04 37.64
N TYR A 148 16.58 -29.18 38.96
CA TYR A 148 16.72 -30.49 39.62
C TYR A 148 15.59 -31.47 39.26
N TRP A 149 14.38 -30.97 38.99
CA TRP A 149 13.18 -31.80 38.75
C TRP A 149 12.92 -32.11 37.27
N GLY A 150 13.72 -31.54 36.37
CA GLY A 150 13.54 -31.69 34.93
C GLY A 150 13.77 -30.38 34.18
N ILE A 151 13.32 -30.37 32.93
CA ILE A 151 13.45 -29.24 32.00
C ILE A 151 12.08 -28.61 31.84
N TYR A 152 12.01 -27.29 32.05
CA TYR A 152 10.77 -26.52 31.98
C TYR A 152 10.91 -25.38 30.98
N ARG A 153 9.84 -25.04 30.27
CA ARG A 153 9.76 -23.79 29.51
C ARG A 153 9.40 -22.65 30.46
N TRP A 154 10.22 -21.62 30.46
CA TRP A 154 10.04 -20.44 31.32
C TRP A 154 9.98 -19.17 30.49
N PRO A 155 9.07 -18.22 30.78
CA PRO A 155 9.02 -16.93 30.09
C PRO A 155 10.34 -16.17 30.15
N HIS A 156 10.65 -15.40 29.11
CA HIS A 156 11.76 -14.46 29.18
C HIS A 156 11.47 -13.34 30.20
N GLU A 157 12.49 -12.90 30.93
CA GLU A 157 12.38 -11.78 31.90
C GLU A 157 12.12 -10.44 31.20
N SER A 158 12.65 -10.29 29.99
CA SER A 158 12.49 -9.13 29.12
C SER A 158 11.84 -9.54 27.80
N TYR A 159 11.39 -8.55 27.02
CA TYR A 159 10.89 -8.81 25.68
C TYR A 159 12.03 -9.35 24.82
N HIS A 160 11.97 -10.65 24.52
CA HIS A 160 12.89 -11.26 23.57
C HIS A 160 12.69 -10.58 22.21
N ARG A 161 13.77 -10.32 21.48
CA ARG A 161 13.77 -9.62 20.19
C ARG A 161 14.15 -10.56 19.06
N TYR A 162 13.75 -10.23 17.84
CA TYR A 162 14.30 -10.88 16.66
C TYR A 162 15.78 -10.46 16.51
N THR A 163 16.71 -11.41 16.67
CA THR A 163 18.16 -11.13 16.59
C THR A 163 18.56 -10.39 15.32
N GLU A 164 17.89 -10.69 14.20
CA GLU A 164 18.11 -10.01 12.92
C GLU A 164 17.66 -8.54 12.92
N LEU A 165 16.51 -8.23 13.52
CA LEU A 165 15.96 -6.87 13.56
C LEU A 165 16.61 -6.03 14.66
N GLU A 166 17.01 -6.66 15.77
CA GLU A 166 17.81 -6.03 16.82
C GLU A 166 19.18 -5.59 16.29
N GLY A 167 19.90 -6.47 15.58
CA GLY A 167 21.17 -6.10 14.97
C GLY A 167 21.02 -5.00 13.91
N LEU A 168 19.88 -4.97 13.21
CA LEU A 168 19.55 -3.92 12.25
C LEU A 168 19.32 -2.57 12.93
N GLU A 169 18.52 -2.54 14.00
CA GLU A 169 18.31 -1.34 14.82
C GLU A 169 19.63 -0.83 15.39
N GLN A 170 20.43 -1.71 16.00
CA GLN A 170 21.72 -1.32 16.58
C GLN A 170 22.65 -0.70 15.53
N THR A 171 22.69 -1.27 14.32
CA THR A 171 23.47 -0.70 13.21
C THR A 171 22.90 0.65 12.75
N ALA A 172 21.58 0.80 12.76
CA ALA A 172 20.92 2.05 12.41
C ALA A 172 21.18 3.15 13.46
N ASP A 173 21.31 2.79 14.73
CA ASP A 173 21.63 3.68 15.85
C ASP A 173 23.09 4.15 15.85
N GLU A 174 23.97 3.54 15.05
CA GLU A 174 25.35 4.00 14.87
C GLU A 174 25.43 5.26 13.99
N THR A 175 24.92 6.37 14.52
CA THR A 175 24.92 7.67 13.81
C THR A 175 26.32 8.11 13.40
N ALA A 176 27.35 7.81 14.20
CA ALA A 176 28.74 8.15 13.88
C ALA A 176 29.23 7.46 12.60
N SER A 177 28.97 6.15 12.47
CA SER A 177 29.34 5.36 11.29
C SER A 177 28.61 5.85 10.04
N MET A 178 27.32 6.18 10.17
CA MET A 178 26.52 6.75 9.08
C MET A 178 27.03 8.13 8.65
N LYS A 179 27.39 8.98 9.61
CA LYS A 179 27.98 10.30 9.35
C LYS A 179 29.30 10.19 8.60
N GLU A 180 30.19 9.29 9.00
CA GLU A 180 31.47 9.05 8.31
C GLU A 180 31.28 8.54 6.88
N ALA A 181 30.31 7.63 6.67
CA ALA A 181 30.01 7.13 5.33
C ALA A 181 29.47 8.23 4.42
N LEU A 182 28.53 9.04 4.92
CA LEU A 182 27.94 10.16 4.19
C LEU A 182 28.95 11.27 3.90
N LYS A 183 29.95 11.47 4.77
CA LYS A 183 31.05 12.44 4.55
C LYS A 183 31.89 12.13 3.32
N CYS A 184 31.94 10.87 2.88
CA CYS A 184 32.66 10.48 1.68
C CYS A 184 31.95 10.93 0.38
N LEU A 185 30.69 11.38 0.45
CA LEU A 185 29.83 11.71 -0.70
C LEU A 185 29.94 13.18 -1.12
N LYS A 186 31.16 13.63 -1.46
CA LYS A 186 31.45 15.07 -1.68
C LYS A 186 30.73 15.73 -2.86
N HIS A 187 30.41 14.95 -3.90
CA HIS A 187 29.78 15.46 -5.13
C HIS A 187 28.32 14.99 -5.28
N VAL A 188 27.70 14.53 -4.20
CA VAL A 188 26.32 14.04 -4.26
C VAL A 188 25.38 15.19 -4.63
N GLN A 189 24.53 14.93 -5.63
CA GLN A 189 23.53 15.87 -6.14
C GLN A 189 22.13 15.51 -5.64
N GLU A 190 21.87 14.21 -5.43
CA GLU A 190 20.57 13.71 -4.99
C GLU A 190 20.75 12.70 -3.85
N LEU A 191 20.06 12.96 -2.75
CA LEU A 191 20.00 12.05 -1.60
C LEU A 191 18.57 11.51 -1.46
N GLY A 192 18.48 10.20 -1.25
CA GLY A 192 17.21 9.49 -1.22
C GLY A 192 16.98 8.65 0.03
N LEU A 193 15.71 8.51 0.41
CA LEU A 193 15.30 7.65 1.52
C LEU A 193 14.03 6.88 1.13
N CYS A 194 14.04 5.58 1.33
CA CYS A 194 12.88 4.71 1.13
C CYS A 194 12.68 3.85 2.38
N CYS A 195 11.65 4.14 3.16
CA CYS A 195 11.33 3.43 4.38
C CYS A 195 9.88 2.96 4.33
N ASP A 196 9.66 1.65 4.48
CA ASP A 196 8.34 1.04 4.49
C ASP A 196 8.27 -0.04 5.58
N ALA A 197 7.72 0.35 6.73
CA ALA A 197 7.60 -0.51 7.90
C ALA A 197 6.45 -1.52 7.82
N GLY A 198 5.65 -1.51 6.74
CA GLY A 198 4.42 -2.30 6.67
C GLY A 198 3.27 -1.75 7.52
N LEU A 199 3.38 -0.50 7.98
CA LEU A 199 2.30 0.20 8.70
C LEU A 199 1.18 0.69 7.75
N GLY A 200 1.46 0.71 6.44
CA GLY A 200 0.50 1.03 5.40
C GLY A 200 -0.51 -0.08 5.12
N TYR A 201 -1.11 -0.04 3.93
CA TYR A 201 -1.99 -1.09 3.44
C TYR A 201 -1.15 -2.32 3.02
N LEU A 202 -1.46 -3.49 3.59
CA LEU A 202 -0.83 -4.77 3.20
C LEU A 202 -1.70 -5.49 2.17
N LEU A 203 -1.07 -6.10 1.16
CA LEU A 203 -1.76 -6.83 0.09
C LEU A 203 -2.30 -8.18 0.53
N GLY A 204 -1.56 -8.92 1.36
CA GLY A 204 -1.96 -10.25 1.84
C GLY A 204 -2.55 -11.14 0.72
N PRO A 205 -3.79 -11.66 0.85
CA PRO A 205 -4.40 -12.54 -0.15
C PRO A 205 -4.79 -11.86 -1.47
N ASP A 206 -4.77 -10.52 -1.54
CA ASP A 206 -5.04 -9.77 -2.78
C ASP A 206 -3.79 -9.67 -3.68
N GLN A 207 -2.63 -10.13 -3.21
CA GLN A 207 -1.39 -10.11 -3.98
C GLN A 207 -1.47 -11.03 -5.20
N GLN A 208 -1.23 -10.49 -6.40
CA GLN A 208 -1.13 -11.28 -7.62
C GLN A 208 0.27 -11.87 -7.79
N LEU A 209 0.42 -13.18 -7.54
CA LEU A 209 1.70 -13.90 -7.61
C LEU A 209 2.32 -13.92 -9.02
N GLU A 210 1.50 -13.94 -10.07
CA GLU A 210 1.96 -14.02 -11.47
C GLU A 210 2.52 -12.69 -11.99
N SER A 211 2.20 -11.57 -11.34
CA SER A 211 2.62 -10.23 -11.76
C SER A 211 2.69 -9.28 -10.55
N PRO A 212 3.77 -9.36 -9.76
CA PRO A 212 3.90 -8.54 -8.57
C PRO A 212 3.87 -7.04 -8.92
N PRO A 213 3.38 -6.20 -7.99
CA PRO A 213 3.33 -4.76 -8.21
C PRO A 213 4.72 -4.21 -8.54
N LEU A 214 4.74 -3.21 -9.42
CA LEU A 214 5.99 -2.53 -9.76
C LEU A 214 6.52 -1.83 -8.50
N PRO A 215 7.79 -2.04 -8.14
CA PRO A 215 8.38 -1.37 -7.00
C PRO A 215 8.43 0.14 -7.22
N HIS A 216 8.23 0.87 -6.13
CA HIS A 216 8.25 2.33 -6.15
C HIS A 216 9.67 2.82 -6.42
N PRO A 217 9.91 3.70 -7.42
CA PRO A 217 11.25 4.12 -7.77
C PRO A 217 11.85 5.06 -6.71
N VAL A 218 13.07 4.75 -6.23
CA VAL A 218 13.76 5.57 -5.22
C VAL A 218 14.33 6.89 -5.80
N PHE A 219 14.66 6.92 -7.09
CA PHE A 219 15.20 8.11 -7.79
C PHE A 219 14.51 8.33 -9.14
N GLY A 220 13.62 9.32 -9.24
CA GLY A 220 12.95 9.69 -10.50
C GLY A 220 12.07 8.60 -11.12
N LEU A 221 11.08 9.01 -11.92
CA LEU A 221 10.01 8.17 -12.47
C LEU A 221 10.40 7.09 -13.49
N ARG A 222 11.68 6.72 -13.65
CA ARG A 222 12.09 5.67 -14.60
C ARG A 222 13.29 4.86 -14.09
N ASN A 223 13.04 3.98 -13.13
CA ASN A 223 14.00 2.93 -12.79
C ASN A 223 13.43 1.52 -13.01
N LEU A 224 13.47 1.06 -14.27
CA LEU A 224 13.33 -0.36 -14.65
C LEU A 224 14.28 -1.29 -13.86
N ARG A 225 15.34 -0.73 -13.25
CA ARG A 225 16.50 -1.44 -12.68
C ARG A 225 16.30 -1.96 -11.25
N TYR A 226 15.43 -1.36 -10.44
CA TYR A 226 15.12 -1.91 -9.10
C TYR A 226 14.34 -3.23 -9.22
N ARG A 227 13.51 -3.36 -10.28
CA ARG A 227 12.74 -4.57 -10.62
C ARG A 227 13.57 -5.85 -10.71
N LEU A 228 14.79 -5.77 -11.28
CA LEU A 228 15.65 -6.95 -11.51
C LEU A 228 16.49 -7.32 -10.28
N LEU A 229 16.85 -6.34 -9.45
CA LEU A 229 17.60 -6.60 -8.22
C LEU A 229 16.70 -7.29 -7.20
N GLN A 230 15.47 -6.81 -7.01
CA GLN A 230 14.46 -7.42 -6.14
C GLN A 230 14.16 -8.87 -6.58
N ARG A 231 14.00 -9.10 -7.89
CA ARG A 231 13.74 -10.44 -8.46
C ARG A 231 14.92 -11.42 -8.38
N ARG A 232 16.18 -10.93 -8.32
CA ARG A 232 17.37 -11.77 -8.09
C ARG A 232 17.59 -12.05 -6.60
N LEU A 233 17.32 -11.08 -5.73
CA LEU A 233 17.45 -11.24 -4.28
C LEU A 233 16.37 -12.20 -3.73
N ALA A 234 15.14 -12.13 -4.24
CA ALA A 234 14.07 -13.09 -3.92
C ALA A 234 14.42 -14.55 -4.29
N ARG A 235 15.32 -14.77 -5.27
CA ARG A 235 15.81 -16.12 -5.60
C ARG A 235 16.84 -16.65 -4.61
N ALA A 236 17.56 -15.79 -3.88
CA ALA A 236 18.51 -16.21 -2.85
C ALA A 236 17.80 -16.59 -1.54
N GLU A 237 16.66 -15.96 -1.24
CA GLU A 237 15.78 -16.24 -0.08
C GLU A 237 15.05 -17.60 -0.17
N SER A 238 14.98 -18.20 -1.37
CA SER A 238 14.14 -19.37 -1.66
C SER A 238 14.44 -20.63 -0.81
N ALA A 239 15.70 -20.89 -0.43
CA ALA A 239 16.04 -22.10 0.34
C ALA A 239 15.57 -22.04 1.80
N ASN A 240 15.71 -20.88 2.46
CA ASN A 240 15.27 -20.68 3.84
C ASN A 240 13.74 -20.46 3.90
N MET A 241 13.17 -19.84 2.86
CA MET A 241 11.72 -19.68 2.70
C MET A 241 10.99 -21.00 2.47
N ASN A 242 11.57 -21.92 1.67
CA ASN A 242 10.99 -23.24 1.48
C ASN A 242 10.88 -24.00 2.81
N ALA A 243 11.86 -23.90 3.71
CA ALA A 243 11.79 -24.51 5.04
C ALA A 243 10.67 -23.91 5.93
N ARG A 244 10.43 -22.59 5.84
CA ARG A 244 9.35 -21.90 6.60
C ARG A 244 7.96 -22.19 6.05
N LYS A 245 7.83 -22.28 4.73
CA LYS A 245 6.60 -22.71 4.06
C LYS A 245 6.29 -24.17 4.39
N LEU A 246 7.30 -25.03 4.41
CA LEU A 246 7.16 -26.43 4.87
C LEU A 246 6.76 -26.52 6.35
N ALA A 247 7.19 -25.59 7.21
CA ALA A 247 6.73 -25.51 8.60
C ALA A 247 5.25 -25.12 8.75
N PHE A 248 4.73 -24.31 7.81
CA PHE A 248 3.30 -24.03 7.71
C PHE A 248 2.52 -25.28 7.24
N GLU A 249 3.11 -26.08 6.33
CA GLU A 249 2.51 -27.32 5.82
C GLU A 249 2.63 -28.51 6.80
N SER A 250 3.65 -28.56 7.66
CA SER A 250 3.88 -29.58 8.70
C SER A 250 4.12 -28.97 10.10
N PRO A 251 3.06 -28.66 10.86
CA PRO A 251 3.16 -28.06 12.19
C PRO A 251 3.92 -28.90 13.22
N ARG A 252 3.95 -30.24 13.06
CA ARG A 252 4.61 -31.15 14.01
C ARG A 252 6.12 -31.03 13.96
N ASP A 253 6.69 -31.06 12.76
CA ASP A 253 8.15 -31.00 12.54
C ASP A 253 8.69 -29.62 12.95
N PHE A 254 7.88 -28.58 12.72
CA PHE A 254 8.13 -27.23 13.20
C PHE A 254 8.30 -27.18 14.72
N LYS A 255 7.30 -27.67 15.47
CA LYS A 255 7.34 -27.66 16.95
C LYS A 255 8.54 -28.41 17.51
N TYR A 256 8.91 -29.52 16.87
CA TYR A 256 10.12 -30.26 17.26
C TYR A 256 11.40 -29.43 17.05
N THR A 257 11.50 -28.72 15.92
CA THR A 257 12.65 -27.86 15.61
C THR A 257 12.79 -26.69 16.61
N VAL A 258 11.66 -26.10 17.05
CA VAL A 258 11.66 -25.07 18.10
C VAL A 258 12.19 -25.62 19.42
N LEU A 259 11.69 -26.77 19.85
CA LEU A 259 12.14 -27.44 21.07
C LEU A 259 13.62 -27.81 21.00
N GLU A 260 14.09 -28.29 19.85
CA GLU A 260 15.50 -28.57 19.61
C GLU A 260 16.36 -27.32 19.80
N SER A 261 15.95 -26.17 19.27
CA SER A 261 16.67 -24.90 19.49
C SER A 261 16.70 -24.52 20.97
N MET A 262 15.55 -24.56 21.66
CA MET A 262 15.45 -24.17 23.07
C MET A 262 16.34 -25.04 23.98
N VAL A 263 16.37 -26.34 23.71
CA VAL A 263 17.17 -27.31 24.46
C VAL A 263 18.66 -27.12 24.17
N LYS A 264 19.06 -26.84 22.91
CA LYS A 264 20.46 -26.49 22.61
C LYS A 264 20.89 -25.21 23.32
N ASP A 265 20.05 -24.18 23.34
CA ASP A 265 20.32 -22.92 24.04
C ASP A 265 20.44 -23.10 25.56
N ALA A 266 19.77 -24.12 26.10
CA ALA A 266 19.92 -24.54 27.50
C ALA A 266 21.20 -25.34 27.80
N GLY A 267 22.05 -25.58 26.78
CA GLY A 267 23.38 -26.19 26.92
C GLY A 267 23.45 -27.69 26.60
N TYR A 268 22.41 -28.29 26.00
CA TYR A 268 22.42 -29.71 25.64
C TYR A 268 23.12 -29.97 24.30
N SER A 269 23.94 -31.03 24.25
CA SER A 269 24.64 -31.45 23.02
C SER A 269 23.69 -32.10 22.00
N GLN A 270 24.09 -32.13 20.72
CA GLN A 270 23.28 -32.65 19.61
C GLN A 270 22.77 -34.09 19.85
N GLU A 271 23.55 -34.91 20.53
CA GLU A 271 23.22 -36.31 20.86
C GLU A 271 22.15 -36.41 21.98
N GLN A 272 22.11 -35.43 22.88
CA GLN A 272 21.22 -35.38 24.04
C GLN A 272 19.91 -34.66 23.76
N VAL A 273 19.82 -33.89 22.67
CA VAL A 273 18.63 -33.10 22.29
C VAL A 273 17.35 -33.94 22.33
N LYS A 274 17.34 -35.12 21.72
CA LYS A 274 16.13 -35.94 21.60
C LYS A 274 15.61 -36.41 22.97
N GLU A 275 16.53 -36.79 23.86
CA GLU A 275 16.19 -37.23 25.21
C GLU A 275 15.71 -36.06 26.07
N ALA A 276 16.38 -34.91 25.96
CA ALA A 276 16.00 -33.68 26.64
C ALA A 276 14.64 -33.13 26.16
N ILE A 277 14.31 -33.22 24.87
CA ILE A 277 12.98 -32.88 24.36
C ILE A 277 11.92 -33.81 24.95
N ASN A 278 12.16 -35.12 24.96
CA ASN A 278 11.24 -36.08 25.58
C ASN A 278 11.06 -35.80 27.08
N MET A 279 12.14 -35.45 27.79
CA MET A 279 12.10 -35.09 29.20
C MET A 279 11.26 -33.82 29.41
N LEU A 280 11.44 -32.78 28.60
CA LEU A 280 10.65 -31.54 28.66
C LEU A 280 9.15 -31.84 28.45
N LEU A 281 8.83 -32.58 27.40
CA LEU A 281 7.44 -32.97 27.07
C LEU A 281 6.79 -33.78 28.20
N ASN A 282 7.51 -34.75 28.76
CA ASN A 282 7.04 -35.56 29.88
C ASN A 282 6.87 -34.74 31.17
N THR A 283 7.79 -33.80 31.43
CA THR A 283 7.77 -32.96 32.65
C THR A 283 6.57 -32.02 32.65
N GLU A 284 6.24 -31.46 31.49
CA GLU A 284 5.08 -30.58 31.31
C GLU A 284 3.76 -31.32 31.01
N ASN A 285 3.82 -32.65 30.88
CA ASN A 285 2.69 -33.50 30.48
C ASN A 285 2.01 -33.04 29.19
N VAL A 286 2.83 -32.63 28.21
CA VAL A 286 2.41 -32.16 26.88
C VAL A 286 3.05 -33.03 25.79
N SER A 287 2.35 -33.14 24.67
CA SER A 287 2.82 -33.76 23.43
C SER A 287 3.17 -32.69 22.40
N LEU A 288 3.88 -33.09 21.33
CA LEU A 288 4.12 -32.19 20.19
C LEU A 288 2.83 -31.64 19.55
N MET A 289 1.67 -32.28 19.77
CA MET A 289 0.41 -31.82 19.18
C MET A 289 -0.26 -30.72 20.00
N ASN A 290 -0.21 -30.82 21.34
CA ASN A 290 -0.90 -29.89 22.24
C ASN A 290 0.03 -28.83 22.86
N ILE A 291 1.35 -28.93 22.65
CA ILE A 291 2.30 -27.92 23.12
C ILE A 291 2.05 -26.59 22.39
N ASP A 292 1.86 -25.54 23.17
CA ASP A 292 1.59 -24.19 22.68
C ASP A 292 2.89 -23.39 22.56
N PHE A 293 3.16 -22.88 21.36
CA PHE A 293 4.27 -21.97 21.06
C PHE A 293 3.78 -20.63 20.49
N ASP A 294 2.54 -20.57 19.99
CA ASP A 294 1.99 -19.46 19.23
C ASP A 294 0.46 -19.56 19.13
N GLU A 295 -0.22 -18.40 19.04
CA GLU A 295 -1.67 -18.22 18.96
C GLU A 295 -2.34 -18.95 17.78
N ARG A 296 -1.58 -19.32 16.74
CA ARG A 296 -2.07 -20.21 15.65
C ARG A 296 -2.59 -21.56 16.17
N THR A 297 -2.18 -21.97 17.38
CA THR A 297 -2.60 -23.20 18.05
C THR A 297 -3.67 -22.98 19.13
N ALA A 298 -3.88 -21.73 19.57
CA ALA A 298 -4.71 -21.38 20.72
C ALA A 298 -6.19 -21.14 20.38
N SER A 299 -6.58 -21.10 19.10
CA SER A 299 -7.99 -21.02 18.68
C SER A 299 -8.72 -22.38 18.69
N VAL A 300 -8.00 -23.47 18.95
CA VAL A 300 -8.53 -24.84 18.98
C VAL A 300 -9.33 -25.16 20.25
N PRO A 301 -9.01 -24.66 21.47
CA PRO A 301 -9.72 -25.07 22.69
C PRO A 301 -11.14 -24.50 22.81
N ASP A 302 -11.38 -23.24 22.43
CA ASP A 302 -12.70 -22.59 22.63
C ASP A 302 -13.78 -23.10 21.68
N LEU A 303 -13.41 -23.51 20.47
CA LEU A 303 -14.34 -24.15 19.52
C LEU A 303 -14.62 -25.60 19.90
N ALA A 304 -13.62 -26.32 20.42
CA ALA A 304 -13.84 -27.66 20.96
C ALA A 304 -14.85 -27.62 22.12
N ILE A 305 -14.72 -26.68 23.06
CA ILE A 305 -15.63 -26.52 24.20
C ILE A 305 -17.07 -26.24 23.75
N ASN A 306 -17.29 -25.46 22.69
CA ASN A 306 -18.64 -25.19 22.17
C ASN A 306 -19.27 -26.38 21.42
N VAL A 307 -18.46 -27.22 20.77
CA VAL A 307 -18.93 -28.49 20.17
C VAL A 307 -19.26 -29.51 21.27
N PHE A 308 -18.46 -29.55 22.35
CA PHE A 308 -18.70 -30.38 23.53
C PHE A 308 -20.02 -30.01 24.26
N ALA A 309 -20.41 -28.73 24.24
CA ALA A 309 -21.63 -28.26 24.90
C ALA A 309 -22.93 -28.61 24.15
N GLN A 310 -22.90 -28.83 22.82
CA GLN A 310 -24.09 -29.10 22.02
C GLN A 310 -24.41 -30.59 21.81
N GLN A 311 -23.53 -31.52 22.21
CA GLN A 311 -23.73 -32.97 22.04
C GLN A 311 -24.08 -33.73 23.32
N GLN A 312 -24.32 -33.06 24.45
CA GLN A 312 -24.77 -33.73 25.67
C GLN A 312 -26.28 -34.03 25.63
N HIS A 313 -26.65 -35.09 24.91
CA HIS A 313 -27.82 -35.90 25.28
C HIS A 313 -27.33 -37.18 25.96
N PRO A 314 -27.75 -37.47 27.22
CA PRO A 314 -27.28 -38.65 27.91
C PRO A 314 -28.10 -39.85 27.44
N ASN A 315 -27.48 -40.82 26.78
CA ASN A 315 -28.03 -42.18 26.75
C ASN A 315 -26.93 -43.24 26.71
N ASN A 316 -27.05 -44.15 27.67
CA ASN A 316 -26.24 -45.33 27.95
C ASN A 316 -25.69 -46.06 26.71
N ALA A 317 -24.36 -46.15 26.61
CA ALA A 317 -23.68 -47.24 25.93
C ALA A 317 -22.30 -47.49 26.58
N ASN A 318 -21.89 -48.76 26.60
CA ASN A 318 -20.75 -49.31 27.36
C ASN A 318 -19.37 -48.69 27.01
N PRO A 319 -18.42 -48.69 27.97
CA PRO A 319 -17.06 -48.20 27.75
C PRO A 319 -16.20 -49.31 27.14
N ALA A 320 -16.03 -49.32 25.82
CA ALA A 320 -15.10 -50.27 25.18
C ALA A 320 -14.30 -49.73 23.98
N ASP A 321 -14.62 -48.57 23.39
CA ASP A 321 -13.89 -48.08 22.21
C ASP A 321 -13.56 -46.58 22.33
N GLY A 322 -12.65 -46.22 23.23
CA GLY A 322 -12.16 -44.84 23.40
C GLY A 322 -11.36 -44.31 22.21
N ASP A 323 -10.68 -45.20 21.47
CA ASP A 323 -9.80 -44.81 20.36
C ASP A 323 -10.56 -44.34 19.10
N ALA A 324 -11.81 -44.78 18.92
CA ALA A 324 -12.64 -44.42 17.76
C ALA A 324 -13.33 -43.07 17.91
N GLU A 325 -13.69 -42.71 19.15
CA GLU A 325 -14.33 -41.44 19.49
C GLU A 325 -13.32 -40.28 19.42
N ASP A 326 -12.11 -40.48 19.95
CA ASP A 326 -11.00 -39.53 19.82
C ASP A 326 -10.58 -39.28 18.36
N ALA A 327 -10.58 -40.32 17.52
CA ALA A 327 -10.27 -40.19 16.09
C ALA A 327 -11.36 -39.45 15.29
N ALA A 328 -12.63 -39.53 15.73
CA ALA A 328 -13.74 -38.80 15.13
C ALA A 328 -13.74 -37.32 15.56
N ILE A 329 -13.43 -37.05 16.83
CA ILE A 329 -13.23 -35.70 17.38
C ILE A 329 -12.05 -35.02 16.68
N GLN A 330 -10.93 -35.73 16.49
CA GLN A 330 -9.78 -35.21 15.73
C GLN A 330 -10.13 -34.86 14.28
N ARG A 331 -10.98 -35.65 13.62
CA ARG A 331 -11.45 -35.37 12.24
C ARG A 331 -12.38 -34.16 12.18
N ALA A 332 -13.29 -34.02 13.16
CA ALA A 332 -14.20 -32.88 13.23
C ALA A 332 -13.46 -31.58 13.57
N VAL A 333 -12.48 -31.62 14.48
CA VAL A 333 -11.60 -30.50 14.80
C VAL A 333 -10.71 -30.14 13.62
N ALA A 334 -10.14 -31.12 12.91
CA ALA A 334 -9.37 -30.90 11.67
C ALA A 334 -10.21 -30.29 10.53
N SER A 335 -11.47 -30.72 10.38
CA SER A 335 -12.42 -30.12 9.43
C SER A 335 -12.80 -28.69 9.82
N ALA A 336 -13.05 -28.43 11.10
CA ALA A 336 -13.37 -27.07 11.59
C ALA A 336 -12.15 -26.13 11.51
N LEU A 337 -10.93 -26.64 11.69
CA LEU A 337 -9.66 -25.95 11.45
C LEU A 337 -9.48 -25.62 9.97
N ALA A 338 -9.82 -26.54 9.07
CA ALA A 338 -9.80 -26.29 7.62
C ALA A 338 -10.83 -25.23 7.19
N ASP A 339 -11.99 -25.16 7.86
CA ASP A 339 -13.06 -24.20 7.56
C ASP A 339 -12.85 -22.80 8.20
N THR A 340 -12.09 -22.68 9.30
CA THR A 340 -11.78 -21.39 9.95
C THR A 340 -10.46 -20.77 9.51
N THR A 341 -9.52 -21.57 8.97
CA THR A 341 -8.26 -21.10 8.38
C THR A 341 -8.29 -21.24 6.86
N THR A 342 -9.08 -20.41 6.18
CA THR A 342 -9.03 -20.32 4.72
C THR A 342 -7.64 -19.85 4.26
N GLY A 343 -6.77 -20.79 3.90
CA GLY A 343 -5.71 -20.75 2.87
C GLY A 343 -4.65 -19.62 2.83
N HIS A 344 -4.71 -18.60 3.69
CA HIS A 344 -3.91 -17.37 3.54
C HIS A 344 -2.97 -17.13 4.73
N PRO A 345 -1.64 -17.13 4.53
CA PRO A 345 -0.65 -17.00 5.61
C PRO A 345 -0.56 -15.57 6.20
N LEU A 346 -0.90 -14.55 5.39
CA LEU A 346 -0.98 -13.15 5.80
C LEU A 346 -2.41 -12.67 5.65
N GLN A 347 -3.06 -12.30 6.76
CA GLN A 347 -4.38 -11.70 6.78
C GLN A 347 -4.27 -10.27 7.32
N PRO A 348 -4.19 -9.24 6.46
CA PRO A 348 -3.96 -7.86 6.87
C PRO A 348 -4.86 -7.33 7.99
N LYS A 349 -6.11 -7.79 8.05
CA LYS A 349 -7.08 -7.44 9.11
C LYS A 349 -6.79 -8.10 10.45
N ASN A 350 -6.28 -9.33 10.44
CA ASN A 350 -6.08 -10.17 11.61
C ASN A 350 -4.66 -10.71 11.63
N LEU A 351 -3.69 -9.84 11.98
CA LEU A 351 -2.29 -10.27 12.08
C LEU A 351 -2.08 -11.21 13.27
N THR A 352 -1.25 -12.23 13.06
CA THR A 352 -0.74 -13.09 14.13
C THR A 352 0.17 -12.30 15.08
N ARG A 353 0.37 -12.80 16.30
CA ARG A 353 1.30 -12.19 17.25
C ARG A 353 2.71 -12.04 16.67
N ALA A 354 3.25 -13.08 16.02
CA ALA A 354 4.58 -13.02 15.40
C ALA A 354 4.66 -11.95 14.31
N GLN A 355 3.61 -11.80 13.49
CA GLN A 355 3.51 -10.72 12.50
C GLN A 355 3.50 -9.33 13.15
N LYS A 356 2.72 -9.15 14.22
CA LYS A 356 2.68 -7.88 14.98
C LYS A 356 4.05 -7.57 15.60
N GLU A 357 4.70 -8.55 16.22
CA GLU A 357 6.04 -8.39 16.80
C GLU A 357 7.09 -8.03 15.74
N MET A 358 7.03 -8.65 14.56
CA MET A 358 7.92 -8.34 13.44
C MET A 358 7.71 -6.90 12.94
N LEU A 359 6.46 -6.45 12.79
CA LEU A 359 6.14 -5.07 12.41
C LEU A 359 6.63 -4.06 13.47
N LEU A 360 6.45 -4.38 14.75
CA LEU A 360 6.91 -3.54 15.86
C LEU A 360 8.44 -3.35 15.82
N GLU A 361 9.20 -4.42 15.70
CA GLU A 361 10.66 -4.34 15.69
C GLU A 361 11.20 -3.69 14.41
N LEU A 362 10.52 -3.89 13.26
CA LEU A 362 10.86 -3.19 12.02
C LEU A 362 10.56 -1.69 12.11
N GLU A 363 9.51 -1.29 12.83
CA GLU A 363 9.18 0.10 13.13
C GLU A 363 10.29 0.76 13.95
N TRP A 364 10.81 0.07 14.97
CA TRP A 364 11.94 0.58 15.76
C TRP A 364 13.21 0.75 14.91
N ALA A 365 13.55 -0.23 14.08
CA ALA A 365 14.69 -0.14 13.16
C ALA A 365 14.54 1.03 12.16
N HIS A 366 13.32 1.27 11.65
CA HIS A 366 13.04 2.45 10.82
C HIS A 366 13.23 3.76 11.57
N ARG A 367 12.74 3.86 12.80
CA ARG A 367 12.91 5.06 13.60
C ARG A 367 14.39 5.38 13.81
N ALA A 368 15.18 4.39 14.19
CA ALA A 368 16.63 4.51 14.34
C ALA A 368 17.29 4.99 13.03
N LEU A 369 16.96 4.35 11.90
CA LEU A 369 17.54 4.66 10.60
C LEU A 369 17.25 6.10 10.16
N ILE A 370 15.99 6.52 10.24
CA ILE A 370 15.57 7.86 9.79
C ILE A 370 16.16 8.94 10.70
N GLN A 371 16.19 8.72 12.02
CA GLN A 371 16.82 9.65 12.97
C GLN A 371 18.31 9.82 12.69
N SER A 372 19.05 8.70 12.61
CA SER A 372 20.48 8.73 12.28
C SER A 372 20.74 9.39 10.93
N TYR A 373 19.89 9.12 9.93
CA TYR A 373 19.99 9.74 8.60
C TYR A 373 19.83 11.25 8.67
N VAL A 374 18.75 11.75 9.31
CA VAL A 374 18.50 13.20 9.46
C VAL A 374 19.63 13.89 10.22
N ILE A 375 20.15 13.27 11.29
CA ILE A 375 21.25 13.82 12.09
C ILE A 375 22.54 13.84 11.27
N ALA A 376 22.92 12.71 10.66
CA ALA A 376 24.13 12.59 9.86
C ALA A 376 24.13 13.54 8.65
N LEU A 377 22.96 13.74 8.02
CA LEU A 377 22.78 14.72 6.97
C LEU A 377 23.02 16.15 7.47
N SER A 378 22.34 16.54 8.54
CA SER A 378 22.45 17.89 9.12
C SER A 378 23.90 18.20 9.50
N ASP A 379 24.59 17.24 10.09
CA ASP A 379 25.97 17.40 10.55
C ASP A 379 26.96 17.58 9.38
N ASN A 380 26.87 16.74 8.34
CA ASN A 380 27.75 16.83 7.18
C ASN A 380 27.41 18.04 6.29
N ALA A 381 26.16 18.48 6.29
CA ALA A 381 25.76 19.71 5.64
C ALA A 381 26.42 20.93 6.30
N ARG A 382 26.48 20.97 7.64
CA ARG A 382 27.18 22.05 8.39
C ARG A 382 28.69 22.09 8.13
N THR A 383 29.32 20.95 7.80
CA THR A 383 30.74 20.89 7.39
C THR A 383 30.95 21.18 5.90
N ASN A 384 29.90 21.57 5.18
CA ASN A 384 29.91 21.89 3.75
C ASN A 384 30.27 20.70 2.83
N ASP A 385 30.12 19.47 3.32
CA ASP A 385 30.37 18.26 2.54
C ASP A 385 29.26 18.02 1.48
N PHE A 386 28.11 18.69 1.61
CA PHE A 386 26.97 18.63 0.68
C PHE A 386 26.75 19.90 -0.14
N SER A 387 27.83 20.61 -0.47
CA SER A 387 27.75 21.81 -1.32
C SER A 387 27.12 21.56 -2.69
N SER A 388 27.23 20.34 -3.24
CA SER A 388 26.65 19.97 -4.54
C SER A 388 25.22 19.42 -4.48
N LEU A 389 24.64 19.28 -3.29
CA LEU A 389 23.34 18.66 -3.10
C LEU A 389 22.21 19.62 -3.51
N THR A 390 21.43 19.21 -4.50
CA THR A 390 20.31 19.99 -5.03
C THR A 390 18.96 19.33 -4.80
N THR A 391 18.93 18.01 -4.57
CA THR A 391 17.70 17.22 -4.55
C THR A 391 17.63 16.29 -3.34
N LEU A 392 16.49 16.32 -2.65
CA LEU A 392 16.14 15.39 -1.59
C LEU A 392 14.88 14.61 -1.98
N THR A 393 15.01 13.29 -2.08
CA THR A 393 13.94 12.39 -2.54
C THR A 393 13.54 11.43 -1.44
N ILE A 394 12.41 11.68 -0.77
CA ILE A 394 11.81 10.75 0.17
C ILE A 394 10.79 9.92 -0.61
N ALA A 395 11.23 8.75 -1.08
CA ALA A 395 10.47 7.86 -1.97
C ALA A 395 9.42 7.03 -1.23
N LYS A 396 9.64 6.74 0.05
CA LYS A 396 8.62 6.18 0.95
C LYS A 396 8.93 6.62 2.37
N ILE A 397 7.90 7.07 3.09
CA ILE A 397 7.98 7.26 4.53
C ILE A 397 6.62 7.01 5.19
N PRO A 398 6.53 6.20 6.27
CA PRO A 398 5.32 6.09 7.06
C PRO A 398 4.92 7.45 7.64
N SER A 399 3.63 7.77 7.64
CA SER A 399 3.14 9.08 8.09
C SER A 399 3.53 9.37 9.56
N SER A 400 3.63 8.32 10.36
CA SER A 400 4.06 8.32 11.76
C SER A 400 5.51 8.73 11.95
N HIS A 401 6.35 8.71 10.91
CA HIS A 401 7.76 9.12 10.96
C HIS A 401 8.01 10.53 10.39
N LEU A 402 7.00 11.19 9.84
CA LEU A 402 7.15 12.56 9.30
C LEU A 402 7.63 13.58 10.34
N PHE A 403 7.37 13.34 11.63
CA PHE A 403 7.83 14.24 12.69
C PHE A 403 9.36 14.36 12.77
N MET A 404 10.11 13.39 12.25
CA MET A 404 11.57 13.41 12.26
C MET A 404 12.14 14.51 11.36
N PHE A 405 11.37 14.95 10.37
CA PHE A 405 11.69 16.06 9.46
C PHE A 405 11.18 17.42 9.98
N GLN A 406 10.50 17.46 11.13
CA GLN A 406 10.01 18.70 11.76
C GLN A 406 11.12 19.38 12.57
N ARG A 407 12.23 19.66 11.90
CA ARG A 407 13.46 20.23 12.48
C ARG A 407 13.91 21.41 11.64
N GLN A 408 13.91 22.61 12.19
CA GLN A 408 14.32 23.81 11.44
C GLN A 408 15.80 23.75 11.05
N ASP A 409 16.65 23.22 11.93
CA ASP A 409 18.10 23.10 11.71
C ASP A 409 18.43 22.16 10.56
N PHE A 410 17.64 21.11 10.35
CA PHE A 410 17.80 20.20 9.20
C PHE A 410 17.63 20.96 7.88
N TRP A 411 16.49 21.64 7.68
CA TRP A 411 16.22 22.34 6.42
C TRP A 411 17.16 23.52 6.17
N GLN A 412 17.48 24.28 7.23
CA GLN A 412 18.41 25.42 7.13
C GLN A 412 19.85 25.00 6.83
N SER A 413 20.23 23.76 7.19
CA SER A 413 21.58 23.25 6.90
C SER A 413 21.81 22.95 5.42
N LEU A 414 20.76 22.91 4.59
CA LEU A 414 20.81 22.54 3.18
C LEU A 414 20.50 23.75 2.26
N PRO A 415 21.41 24.75 2.16
CA PRO A 415 21.13 26.01 1.48
C PRO A 415 20.99 25.88 -0.05
N ASN A 416 21.61 24.86 -0.65
CA ASN A 416 21.58 24.63 -2.11
C ASN A 416 20.46 23.69 -2.55
N LEU A 417 19.61 23.24 -1.63
CA LEU A 417 18.50 22.33 -1.92
C LEU A 417 17.41 23.05 -2.71
N THR A 418 17.21 22.68 -3.97
CA THR A 418 16.20 23.29 -4.85
C THR A 418 14.99 22.39 -5.07
N ASN A 419 15.19 21.07 -4.99
CA ASN A 419 14.20 20.06 -5.34
C ASN A 419 13.87 19.17 -4.14
N VAL A 420 12.59 19.05 -3.80
CA VAL A 420 12.12 18.13 -2.76
C VAL A 420 11.00 17.25 -3.30
N ALA A 421 11.17 15.94 -3.16
CA ALA A 421 10.11 14.96 -3.41
C ALA A 421 9.74 14.26 -2.09
N LEU A 422 8.45 14.26 -1.76
CA LEU A 422 7.92 13.67 -0.54
C LEU A 422 6.76 12.73 -0.86
N ALA A 423 7.03 11.43 -0.77
CA ALA A 423 6.07 10.36 -0.96
C ALA A 423 5.74 9.68 0.37
N VAL A 424 4.49 9.84 0.83
CA VAL A 424 4.08 9.44 2.17
C VAL A 424 3.20 8.20 2.12
N VAL A 425 3.61 7.15 2.85
CA VAL A 425 2.79 5.98 3.12
C VAL A 425 1.83 6.35 4.26
N ALA A 426 0.53 6.36 3.97
CA ALA A 426 -0.46 6.62 5.00
C ALA A 426 -0.56 5.40 5.93
N ASP A 427 -0.47 5.62 7.24
CA ASP A 427 -0.55 4.51 8.21
C ASP A 427 -1.99 4.04 8.34
N TRP A 428 -2.17 2.74 8.37
CA TRP A 428 -3.45 2.07 8.63
C TRP A 428 -3.50 1.42 10.01
N ARG A 429 -2.34 1.35 10.66
CA ARG A 429 -2.17 0.72 11.94
C ARG A 429 -1.08 1.38 12.75
N GLN A 430 -1.18 1.24 14.06
CA GLN A 430 -0.14 1.52 15.01
C GLN A 430 0.10 0.26 15.84
N VAL A 431 1.34 -0.20 15.81
CA VAL A 431 1.78 -1.36 16.59
C VAL A 431 2.51 -0.85 17.82
N ALA A 432 2.11 -1.31 19.00
CA ALA A 432 2.69 -0.86 20.26
C ALA A 432 2.90 -2.03 21.23
N LYS A 433 3.98 -1.96 22.02
CA LYS A 433 4.22 -2.85 23.14
C LYS A 433 3.51 -2.29 24.37
N VAL A 434 2.47 -2.98 24.84
CA VAL A 434 1.69 -2.56 26.02
C VAL A 434 2.20 -3.22 27.29
N ALA A 435 2.66 -4.47 27.20
CA ALA A 435 3.27 -5.22 28.29
C ALA A 435 4.37 -6.17 27.74
N PRO A 436 5.22 -6.76 28.61
CA PRO A 436 6.15 -7.80 28.17
C PRO A 436 5.42 -8.95 27.47
N GLY A 437 5.77 -9.20 26.20
CA GLY A 437 5.12 -10.24 25.38
C GLY A 437 3.71 -9.90 24.87
N CYS A 438 3.19 -8.70 25.12
CA CYS A 438 1.92 -8.25 24.60
C CYS A 438 2.12 -7.11 23.61
N VAL A 439 1.80 -7.38 22.33
CA VAL A 439 1.84 -6.40 21.25
C VAL A 439 0.43 -6.17 20.73
N GLU A 440 0.01 -4.92 20.78
CA GLU A 440 -1.28 -4.49 20.26
C GLU A 440 -1.13 -3.94 18.85
N ASP A 441 -2.11 -4.24 18.00
CA ASP A 441 -2.28 -3.69 16.67
C ASP A 441 -3.58 -2.87 16.67
N THR A 442 -3.44 -1.55 16.67
CA THR A 442 -4.57 -0.61 16.71
C THR A 442 -4.78 0.00 15.33
N PHE A 443 -6.03 0.03 14.87
CA PHE A 443 -6.39 0.70 13.62
C PHE A 443 -6.13 2.21 13.70
N VAL A 444 -5.53 2.76 12.65
CA VAL A 444 -5.31 4.20 12.45
C VAL A 444 -5.99 4.61 11.16
N SER A 445 -6.67 5.76 11.16
CA SER A 445 -7.23 6.28 9.93
C SER A 445 -6.11 6.78 9.01
N PRO A 446 -6.03 6.34 7.74
CA PRO A 446 -5.04 6.86 6.80
C PRO A 446 -5.22 8.37 6.54
N VAL A 447 -6.40 8.94 6.82
CA VAL A 447 -6.66 10.39 6.72
C VAL A 447 -5.86 11.20 7.75
N ASP A 448 -5.49 10.60 8.89
CA ASP A 448 -4.68 11.27 9.93
C ASP A 448 -3.29 11.67 9.41
N ALA A 449 -2.81 11.00 8.35
CA ALA A 449 -1.54 11.30 7.69
C ALA A 449 -1.52 12.71 7.08
N VAL A 450 -2.67 13.21 6.59
CA VAL A 450 -2.80 14.50 5.90
C VAL A 450 -2.39 15.66 6.81
N GLY A 451 -2.81 15.62 8.08
CA GLY A 451 -2.43 16.66 9.05
C GLY A 451 -0.94 16.68 9.33
N ARG A 452 -0.28 15.51 9.33
CA ARG A 452 1.18 15.41 9.52
C ARG A 452 1.94 15.96 8.30
N ALA A 453 1.51 15.60 7.10
CA ALA A 453 2.08 16.10 5.84
C ALA A 453 1.90 17.63 5.70
N TYR A 454 0.69 18.14 5.94
CA TYR A 454 0.39 19.58 5.89
C TYR A 454 1.32 20.40 6.81
N ARG A 455 1.60 19.92 8.03
CA ARG A 455 2.54 20.59 8.96
C ARG A 455 3.97 20.62 8.42
N VAL A 456 4.46 19.51 7.85
CA VAL A 456 5.80 19.47 7.26
C VAL A 456 5.91 20.47 6.10
N LEU A 457 4.92 20.46 5.21
CA LEU A 457 4.93 21.36 4.04
C LEU A 457 4.79 22.83 4.44
N ARG A 458 3.86 23.17 5.34
CA ARG A 458 3.62 24.56 5.74
C ARG A 458 4.73 25.12 6.64
N ASP A 459 5.10 24.37 7.68
CA ASP A 459 5.91 24.92 8.77
C ASP A 459 7.41 24.81 8.51
N TYR A 460 7.83 23.99 7.53
CA TYR A 460 9.24 23.72 7.22
C TYR A 460 9.58 23.95 5.74
N VAL A 461 8.97 23.23 4.81
CA VAL A 461 9.31 23.31 3.37
C VAL A 461 8.95 24.68 2.79
N GLY A 462 7.73 25.16 3.03
CA GLY A 462 7.23 26.45 2.51
C GLY A 462 7.96 27.68 3.04
N LYS A 463 8.77 27.53 4.10
CA LYS A 463 9.62 28.61 4.64
C LYS A 463 10.99 28.69 3.95
N GLN A 464 11.39 27.68 3.19
CA GLN A 464 12.68 27.66 2.50
C GLN A 464 12.57 28.44 1.19
N LYS A 465 13.43 29.45 1.01
CA LYS A 465 13.44 30.30 -0.19
C LYS A 465 14.16 29.66 -1.38
N ASN A 466 15.05 28.71 -1.09
CA ASN A 466 15.86 28.01 -2.06
C ASN A 466 15.12 26.86 -2.76
N ILE A 467 14.04 26.34 -2.17
CA ILE A 467 13.26 25.25 -2.75
C ILE A 467 12.29 25.85 -3.77
N SER A 468 12.49 25.51 -5.05
CA SER A 468 11.63 25.93 -6.15
C SER A 468 10.77 24.79 -6.71
N PHE A 469 11.19 23.53 -6.55
CA PHE A 469 10.43 22.36 -6.96
C PHE A 469 9.97 21.51 -5.78
N LEU A 470 8.67 21.23 -5.75
CA LEU A 470 8.04 20.33 -4.78
C LEU A 470 7.21 19.26 -5.49
N HIS A 471 7.56 18.00 -5.27
CA HIS A 471 6.70 16.86 -5.58
C HIS A 471 6.12 16.27 -4.30
N PHE A 472 4.81 16.03 -4.29
CA PHE A 472 4.11 15.37 -3.20
C PHE A 472 3.21 14.24 -3.73
N GLU A 473 3.31 13.06 -3.11
CA GLU A 473 2.42 11.94 -3.43
C GLU A 473 1.99 11.13 -2.20
N TRP A 474 0.78 10.58 -2.27
CA TRP A 474 0.34 9.55 -1.33
C TRP A 474 0.62 8.15 -1.87
N ILE A 475 1.26 7.33 -1.04
CA ILE A 475 1.44 5.90 -1.27
C ILE A 475 0.37 5.17 -0.45
N CYS A 476 -0.82 5.14 -1.02
CA CYS A 476 -1.97 4.41 -0.49
C CYS A 476 -2.87 4.00 -1.67
N GLY A 477 -4.15 3.74 -1.39
CA GLY A 477 -5.17 3.48 -2.40
C GLY A 477 -5.18 4.52 -3.54
N GLY A 478 -5.91 4.24 -4.61
CA GLY A 478 -5.92 5.08 -5.81
C GLY A 478 -5.80 4.27 -7.09
N GLU A 479 -5.51 4.93 -8.21
CA GLU A 479 -5.49 4.27 -9.52
C GLU A 479 -4.33 3.29 -9.68
N PHE A 480 -3.21 3.55 -9.01
CA PHE A 480 -2.01 2.71 -9.08
C PHE A 480 -1.87 1.74 -7.91
N ALA A 481 -2.80 1.78 -6.95
CA ALA A 481 -2.80 0.86 -5.84
C ALA A 481 -3.03 -0.58 -6.35
N PRO A 482 -2.18 -1.55 -5.95
CA PRO A 482 -2.31 -2.93 -6.42
C PRO A 482 -3.45 -3.68 -5.70
N GLY A 483 -4.13 -4.57 -6.42
CA GLY A 483 -5.17 -5.44 -5.85
C GLY A 483 -6.59 -4.90 -5.96
N ILE A 484 -7.56 -5.82 -6.00
CA ILE A 484 -8.99 -5.53 -6.22
C ILE A 484 -9.65 -4.80 -5.04
N THR A 485 -9.03 -4.84 -3.86
CA THR A 485 -9.60 -4.32 -2.61
C THR A 485 -9.22 -2.87 -2.30
N GLN A 486 -8.10 -2.37 -2.83
CA GLN A 486 -7.66 -0.98 -2.64
C GLN A 486 -7.61 -0.15 -3.93
N ARG A 487 -7.51 -0.77 -5.11
CA ARG A 487 -7.52 -0.02 -6.38
C ARG A 487 -8.79 0.80 -6.50
N ASN A 488 -8.63 2.06 -6.90
CA ASN A 488 -9.69 3.08 -6.99
C ASN A 488 -10.39 3.45 -5.66
N HIS A 489 -9.88 3.01 -4.52
CA HIS A 489 -10.40 3.32 -3.18
C HIS A 489 -9.36 4.08 -2.34
N TYR A 490 -9.76 4.58 -1.18
CA TYR A 490 -8.90 5.17 -0.15
C TYR A 490 -7.96 6.29 -0.64
N VAL A 491 -8.41 7.10 -1.60
CA VAL A 491 -7.66 8.28 -2.05
C VAL A 491 -7.75 9.36 -0.96
N LEU A 492 -6.60 9.95 -0.61
CA LEU A 492 -6.51 10.90 0.49
C LEU A 492 -6.54 12.36 0.00
N PRO A 493 -6.98 13.30 0.87
CA PRO A 493 -6.92 14.72 0.53
C PRO A 493 -5.49 15.18 0.28
N ALA A 494 -5.29 16.09 -0.66
CA ALA A 494 -4.06 16.84 -0.82
C ALA A 494 -3.78 17.62 0.47
N PRO A 495 -2.52 17.75 0.92
CA PRO A 495 -2.15 18.40 2.17
C PRO A 495 -2.24 19.94 2.03
N PHE A 496 -3.34 20.46 1.51
CA PHE A 496 -3.60 21.89 1.38
C PHE A 496 -4.18 22.51 2.65
N CYS A 497 -4.80 21.72 3.50
CA CYS A 497 -5.33 22.15 4.79
C CYS A 497 -5.50 20.95 5.71
N MET A 498 -5.89 21.19 6.95
CA MET A 498 -6.30 20.10 7.85
C MET A 498 -7.51 19.35 7.27
N PRO A 499 -7.63 18.02 7.45
CA PRO A 499 -8.69 17.21 6.83
C PRO A 499 -10.11 17.74 7.04
N ALA A 500 -10.41 18.21 8.26
CA ALA A 500 -11.72 18.75 8.61
C ALA A 500 -12.09 20.02 7.82
N HIS A 501 -11.12 20.77 7.31
CA HIS A 501 -11.34 21.98 6.53
C HIS A 501 -11.50 21.70 5.04
N MET A 502 -11.01 20.57 4.54
CA MET A 502 -11.06 20.23 3.11
C MET A 502 -12.47 20.38 2.52
N PRO A 503 -13.54 19.90 3.19
CA PRO A 503 -14.88 20.04 2.64
C PRO A 503 -15.67 21.23 3.21
N ALA A 504 -15.08 22.02 4.11
CA ALA A 504 -15.78 23.12 4.77
C ALA A 504 -16.00 24.30 3.79
N LEU A 505 -17.20 24.86 3.79
CA LEU A 505 -17.62 25.91 2.84
C LEU A 505 -16.74 27.16 2.90
N GLU A 506 -16.32 27.54 4.10
CA GLU A 506 -15.59 28.80 4.35
C GLU A 506 -14.07 28.62 4.35
N ALA A 507 -13.56 27.38 4.17
CA ALA A 507 -12.13 27.09 4.22
C ALA A 507 -11.35 27.89 3.17
N ALA A 508 -11.88 27.99 1.95
CA ALA A 508 -11.25 28.76 0.88
C ALA A 508 -11.21 30.27 1.14
N LYS A 509 -12.02 30.81 2.07
CA LYS A 509 -12.00 32.24 2.41
C LYS A 509 -10.98 32.59 3.48
N SER A 510 -10.45 31.60 4.17
CA SER A 510 -9.56 31.78 5.32
C SER A 510 -8.12 31.42 4.91
N PRO A 511 -7.30 32.40 4.49
CA PRO A 511 -5.96 32.13 3.97
C PRO A 511 -5.06 31.42 4.98
N ASP A 512 -5.24 31.69 6.28
CA ASP A 512 -4.45 31.08 7.37
C ASP A 512 -4.68 29.57 7.51
N LEU A 513 -5.79 29.05 6.98
CA LEU A 513 -6.11 27.61 7.01
C LEU A 513 -5.54 26.85 5.81
N LEU A 514 -5.12 27.57 4.77
CA LEU A 514 -4.66 27.00 3.51
C LEU A 514 -3.13 26.90 3.47
N LEU A 515 -2.63 25.99 2.65
CA LEU A 515 -1.21 25.83 2.40
C LEU A 515 -0.74 27.00 1.53
N SER A 516 0.32 27.67 1.98
CA SER A 516 1.01 28.70 1.21
C SER A 516 2.45 28.24 0.97
N LEU A 517 2.86 28.24 -0.29
CA LEU A 517 4.20 27.87 -0.75
C LEU A 517 4.74 28.99 -1.65
N PRO A 518 5.16 30.13 -1.08
CA PRO A 518 5.42 31.36 -1.82
C PRO A 518 6.68 31.35 -2.70
N HIS A 519 7.49 30.29 -2.61
CA HIS A 519 8.76 30.15 -3.32
C HIS A 519 8.74 29.00 -4.34
N ILE A 520 7.66 28.22 -4.39
CA ILE A 520 7.57 27.08 -5.28
C ILE A 520 7.17 27.55 -6.67
N GLU A 521 8.05 27.29 -7.64
CA GLU A 521 7.87 27.57 -9.06
C GLU A 521 7.26 26.38 -9.79
N HIS A 522 7.61 25.15 -9.38
CA HIS A 522 7.06 23.92 -9.94
C HIS A 522 6.48 23.04 -8.84
N LEU A 523 5.15 22.89 -8.86
CA LEU A 523 4.40 21.99 -7.98
C LEU A 523 3.94 20.74 -8.74
N SER A 524 4.27 19.57 -8.21
CA SER A 524 3.82 18.28 -8.72
C SER A 524 3.05 17.52 -7.66
N LEU A 525 1.81 17.14 -7.95
CA LEU A 525 0.94 16.39 -7.04
C LEU A 525 0.54 15.07 -7.66
N LYS A 526 0.53 14.03 -6.83
CA LYS A 526 0.13 12.71 -7.28
C LYS A 526 -0.70 11.93 -6.24
N ASN A 527 -1.70 11.22 -6.75
CA ASN A 527 -2.55 10.32 -5.96
C ASN A 527 -3.24 11.00 -4.78
N CYS A 528 -3.85 12.15 -5.03
CA CYS A 528 -4.59 12.88 -4.01
C CYS A 528 -5.89 13.46 -4.58
N TYR A 529 -6.80 13.86 -3.72
CA TYR A 529 -7.95 14.66 -4.13
C TYR A 529 -8.02 16.01 -3.42
N SER A 530 -8.77 16.96 -3.96
CA SER A 530 -9.12 18.19 -3.24
C SER A 530 -10.58 18.55 -3.47
N ALA A 531 -11.19 19.24 -2.52
CA ALA A 531 -12.41 19.96 -2.82
C ALA A 531 -12.09 21.11 -3.80
N PRO A 532 -12.98 21.40 -4.77
CA PRO A 532 -12.68 22.30 -5.88
C PRO A 532 -12.45 23.75 -5.43
N HIS A 533 -13.17 24.24 -4.42
CA HIS A 533 -13.00 25.60 -3.90
C HIS A 533 -11.68 25.79 -3.16
N VAL A 534 -11.22 24.77 -2.41
CA VAL A 534 -9.89 24.76 -1.77
C VAL A 534 -8.80 24.69 -2.82
N PHE A 535 -8.92 23.77 -3.79
CA PHE A 535 -7.95 23.61 -4.88
C PHE A 535 -7.75 24.92 -5.64
N LEU A 536 -8.85 25.51 -6.11
CA LEU A 536 -8.83 26.74 -6.89
C LEU A 536 -8.19 27.89 -6.11
N GLN A 537 -8.51 28.06 -4.83
CA GLN A 537 -7.93 29.14 -4.02
C GLN A 537 -6.44 28.94 -3.74
N VAL A 538 -6.01 27.72 -3.42
CA VAL A 538 -4.61 27.41 -3.12
C VAL A 538 -3.75 27.67 -4.37
N ILE A 539 -4.15 27.10 -5.51
CA ILE A 539 -3.39 27.26 -6.76
C ILE A 539 -3.43 28.71 -7.24
N ARG A 540 -4.58 29.41 -7.16
CA ARG A 540 -4.67 30.85 -7.45
C ARG A 540 -3.66 31.65 -6.63
N SER A 541 -3.58 31.38 -5.33
CA SER A 541 -2.69 32.10 -4.42
C SER A 541 -1.22 31.87 -4.77
N MET A 542 -0.85 30.63 -5.12
CA MET A 542 0.51 30.27 -5.55
C MET A 542 0.84 30.82 -6.95
N ALA A 543 -0.10 30.80 -7.90
CA ALA A 543 0.05 31.33 -9.25
C ALA A 543 0.21 32.85 -9.31
N LEU A 544 -0.38 33.57 -8.35
CA LEU A 544 -0.15 35.01 -8.16
C LEU A 544 1.23 35.33 -7.55
N GLN A 545 1.94 34.33 -7.04
CA GLN A 545 3.23 34.49 -6.36
C GLN A 545 4.37 34.01 -7.25
N SER A 546 4.66 32.71 -7.24
CA SER A 546 5.84 32.13 -7.90
C SER A 546 5.51 30.95 -8.82
N LEU A 547 4.30 30.37 -8.76
CA LEU A 547 4.02 29.10 -9.43
C LEU A 547 3.95 29.28 -10.95
N GLU A 548 4.91 28.67 -11.66
CA GLU A 548 5.04 28.66 -13.11
C GLU A 548 4.56 27.34 -13.73
N LYS A 549 4.78 26.21 -13.04
CA LYS A 549 4.44 24.88 -13.55
C LYS A 549 3.64 24.06 -12.55
N LEU A 550 2.49 23.55 -12.99
CA LEU A 550 1.66 22.62 -12.22
C LEU A 550 1.55 21.27 -12.92
N GLU A 551 1.93 20.19 -12.24
CA GLU A 551 1.79 18.81 -12.73
C GLU A 551 0.89 18.00 -11.80
N LEU A 552 -0.14 17.37 -12.36
CA LEU A 552 -1.11 16.58 -11.63
C LEU A 552 -1.19 15.18 -12.23
N GLU A 553 -0.82 14.15 -11.46
CA GLU A 553 -0.96 12.75 -11.86
C GLU A 553 -1.95 12.02 -10.94
N THR A 554 -3.02 11.44 -11.50
CA THR A 554 -4.10 10.77 -10.76
C THR A 554 -4.69 11.64 -9.64
N VAL A 555 -4.77 12.96 -9.89
CA VAL A 555 -5.37 13.93 -8.96
C VAL A 555 -6.85 14.08 -9.26
N SER A 556 -7.67 14.07 -8.22
CA SER A 556 -9.13 14.20 -8.37
C SER A 556 -9.70 15.44 -7.70
N LEU A 557 -10.81 15.95 -8.25
CA LEU A 557 -11.69 16.86 -7.53
C LEU A 557 -12.81 16.07 -6.84
N ALA A 558 -13.19 16.50 -5.65
CA ALA A 558 -14.46 16.10 -5.06
C ALA A 558 -15.62 16.92 -5.66
N GLY A 559 -16.85 16.55 -5.35
CA GLY A 559 -18.01 17.40 -5.63
C GLY A 559 -17.93 18.78 -4.94
N PRO A 560 -18.70 19.78 -5.39
CA PRO A 560 -18.73 21.09 -4.75
C PRO A 560 -19.34 21.01 -3.33
N PRO A 561 -18.93 21.87 -2.40
CA PRO A 561 -19.55 21.96 -1.08
C PRO A 561 -20.99 22.47 -1.16
N VAL A 562 -21.89 21.92 -0.33
CA VAL A 562 -23.30 22.31 -0.30
C VAL A 562 -23.77 22.84 1.05
N ARG A 563 -24.69 23.83 1.01
CA ARG A 563 -25.31 24.47 2.19
C ARG A 563 -26.52 23.72 2.76
N ARG A 564 -27.24 22.91 1.97
CA ARG A 564 -28.51 22.27 2.38
C ARG A 564 -28.41 20.74 2.40
N GLN A 565 -28.87 20.12 3.49
CA GLN A 565 -28.94 18.67 3.74
C GLN A 565 -30.02 17.92 2.92
N GLY A 566 -30.50 18.45 1.80
CA GLY A 566 -31.51 17.78 0.97
C GLY A 566 -30.83 16.96 -0.12
N HIS A 567 -31.09 15.65 -0.17
CA HIS A 567 -30.66 14.66 -1.20
C HIS A 567 -29.43 13.78 -0.89
N ALA A 568 -28.90 13.76 0.34
CA ALA A 568 -27.90 12.77 0.77
C ALA A 568 -28.46 11.34 0.97
N ALA A 569 -29.59 10.98 0.33
CA ALA A 569 -30.34 9.76 0.62
C ALA A 569 -30.03 8.56 -0.30
N PHE A 570 -29.07 8.67 -1.24
CA PHE A 570 -28.72 7.56 -2.14
C PHE A 570 -27.44 6.79 -1.74
N PHE A 571 -26.74 7.21 -0.67
CA PHE A 571 -25.36 6.76 -0.41
C PHE A 571 -25.21 5.50 0.44
N HIS A 572 -26.21 5.09 1.23
CA HIS A 572 -26.05 3.96 2.16
C HIS A 572 -25.83 2.58 1.49
N GLY A 573 -26.09 2.44 0.18
CA GLY A 573 -25.94 1.17 -0.53
C GLY A 573 -24.67 1.02 -1.39
N HIS A 574 -23.97 2.12 -1.73
CA HIS A 574 -22.93 2.10 -2.79
C HIS A 574 -21.49 2.32 -2.29
N LEU A 575 -21.29 2.89 -1.09
CA LEU A 575 -19.97 3.07 -0.47
C LEU A 575 -19.71 2.13 0.71
N ALA A 576 -20.75 1.52 1.28
CA ALA A 576 -20.57 0.46 2.28
C ALA A 576 -19.96 -0.77 1.60
N ALA A 577 -18.86 -1.27 2.17
CA ALA A 577 -18.36 -2.60 1.83
C ALA A 577 -19.54 -3.61 1.82
N PRO A 578 -19.60 -4.57 0.88
CA PRO A 578 -20.70 -5.54 0.80
C PRO A 578 -20.88 -6.37 2.08
N ALA A 579 -19.96 -6.29 3.05
CA ALA A 579 -20.07 -6.89 4.37
C ALA A 579 -21.29 -6.38 5.18
N ALA A 580 -21.66 -5.10 5.10
CA ALA A 580 -22.81 -4.56 5.86
C ALA A 580 -24.15 -5.03 5.27
N ALA A 581 -24.25 -5.09 3.94
CA ALA A 581 -25.42 -5.66 3.26
C ALA A 581 -25.54 -7.18 3.50
N ALA A 582 -24.42 -7.90 3.56
CA ALA A 582 -24.39 -9.33 3.90
C ALA A 582 -24.86 -9.61 5.34
N GLN A 583 -24.56 -8.72 6.30
CA GLN A 583 -25.06 -8.84 7.68
C GLN A 583 -26.58 -8.63 7.77
N GLN A 584 -27.13 -7.70 6.99
CA GLN A 584 -28.57 -7.45 6.92
C GLN A 584 -29.32 -8.57 6.18
N GLN A 585 -28.72 -9.15 5.11
CA GLN A 585 -29.29 -10.33 4.43
C GLN A 585 -29.17 -11.60 5.27
N ALA A 586 -28.09 -11.79 6.04
CA ALA A 586 -27.94 -12.91 6.97
C ALA A 586 -28.94 -12.83 8.15
N GLN A 587 -29.22 -11.63 8.67
CA GLN A 587 -30.28 -11.43 9.67
C GLN A 587 -31.68 -11.64 9.09
N ALA A 588 -31.94 -11.26 7.84
CA ALA A 588 -33.19 -11.53 7.15
C ALA A 588 -33.38 -13.04 6.86
N GLN A 589 -32.29 -13.77 6.57
CA GLN A 589 -32.33 -15.22 6.38
C GLN A 589 -32.48 -15.97 7.71
N GLN A 590 -31.89 -15.49 8.82
CA GLN A 590 -32.14 -16.05 10.16
C GLN A 590 -33.59 -15.84 10.64
N GLN A 591 -34.24 -14.73 10.28
CA GLN A 591 -35.65 -14.51 10.64
C GLN A 591 -36.63 -15.35 9.81
N GLN A 592 -36.27 -15.75 8.59
CA GLN A 592 -37.09 -16.67 7.79
C GLN A 592 -36.95 -18.14 8.20
N VAL A 593 -35.82 -18.53 8.80
CA VAL A 593 -35.62 -19.91 9.30
C VAL A 593 -36.39 -20.18 10.60
N TRP A 594 -36.70 -19.15 11.40
CA TRP A 594 -37.49 -19.32 12.64
C TRP A 594 -39.01 -19.43 12.45
N GLN A 595 -39.55 -19.25 11.22
CA GLN A 595 -41.00 -19.35 10.98
C GLN A 595 -41.47 -20.72 10.45
N LEU A 596 -40.59 -21.70 10.32
CA LEU A 596 -40.96 -23.06 9.88
C LEU A 596 -40.58 -24.11 10.93
N GLN A 597 -41.28 -24.07 12.07
CA GLN A 597 -41.35 -25.20 12.99
C GLN A 597 -42.83 -25.56 13.23
N PRO A 598 -43.29 -26.77 12.83
CA PRO A 598 -44.60 -27.25 13.22
C PRO A 598 -44.56 -27.69 14.68
N VAL A 599 -45.23 -26.97 15.56
CA VAL A 599 -45.47 -27.38 16.95
C VAL A 599 -46.61 -28.41 16.96
N GLN A 600 -46.27 -29.69 17.15
CA GLN A 600 -47.25 -30.71 17.56
C GLN A 600 -47.51 -30.57 19.05
N ALA A 601 -48.72 -30.13 19.38
CA ALA A 601 -49.22 -30.04 20.75
C ALA A 601 -49.55 -31.45 21.29
N ASN A 602 -48.96 -31.81 22.43
CA ASN A 602 -49.50 -32.82 23.32
C ASN A 602 -50.15 -32.09 24.51
N ALA A 603 -51.44 -32.30 24.72
CA ALA A 603 -52.21 -31.65 25.76
C ALA A 603 -51.92 -32.27 27.13
N GLN A 604 -51.60 -31.45 28.13
CA GLN A 604 -52.04 -31.66 29.52
C GLN A 604 -51.92 -30.36 30.32
N ALA A 605 -52.99 -30.08 31.05
CA ALA A 605 -53.28 -28.85 31.79
C ALA A 605 -52.40 -28.65 33.03
N LEU A 606 -52.17 -27.39 33.42
CA LEU A 606 -52.52 -26.83 34.75
C LEU A 606 -52.05 -25.38 34.89
N GLN A 607 -52.73 -24.66 35.77
CA GLN A 607 -52.95 -23.21 35.82
C GLN A 607 -51.75 -22.36 36.30
N PRO A 608 -51.74 -21.04 36.03
CA PRO A 608 -50.77 -20.10 36.60
C PRO A 608 -51.22 -19.51 37.95
N PRO A 609 -50.30 -19.17 38.87
CA PRO A 609 -50.64 -18.34 40.03
C PRO A 609 -50.54 -16.82 39.70
N PRO A 610 -51.22 -15.97 40.50
CA PRO A 610 -51.58 -14.61 40.10
C PRO A 610 -50.66 -13.54 40.69
N MET A 611 -50.58 -12.37 40.03
CA MET A 611 -50.04 -11.13 40.58
C MET A 611 -51.16 -10.11 40.90
N PRO A 612 -50.93 -9.18 41.85
CA PRO A 612 -51.97 -8.44 42.55
C PRO A 612 -52.46 -7.17 41.82
N PRO A 613 -53.60 -6.58 42.25
CA PRO A 613 -54.35 -5.58 41.48
C PRO A 613 -54.29 -4.16 42.08
N ALA A 614 -54.43 -3.12 41.23
CA ALA A 614 -55.00 -1.81 41.59
C ALA A 614 -55.29 -0.96 40.31
N PRO A 615 -56.15 0.07 40.33
CA PRO A 615 -57.53 -0.08 39.84
C PRO A 615 -58.08 1.05 38.93
N ASN A 616 -59.26 0.78 38.34
CA ASN A 616 -60.38 1.67 37.94
C ASN A 616 -60.32 2.56 36.67
N GLN A 617 -61.04 2.10 35.62
CA GLN A 617 -62.15 2.70 34.83
C GLN A 617 -62.35 4.24 34.71
N PRO A 618 -63.22 4.76 33.79
CA PRO A 618 -63.60 4.36 32.42
C PRO A 618 -63.63 5.58 31.43
N GLY A 619 -63.79 5.34 30.12
CA GLY A 619 -64.49 6.32 29.26
C GLY A 619 -64.01 6.51 27.82
N ALA A 620 -65.00 6.48 26.92
CA ALA A 620 -65.07 7.10 25.59
C ALA A 620 -64.40 6.41 24.37
N ALA A 621 -65.27 5.75 23.61
CA ALA A 621 -65.25 5.61 22.14
C ALA A 621 -65.37 7.01 21.44
N PRO A 622 -65.29 7.17 20.09
CA PRO A 622 -65.47 6.14 19.06
C PRO A 622 -64.59 6.18 17.79
N ALA A 623 -64.55 5.00 17.14
CA ALA A 623 -64.70 4.69 15.71
C ALA A 623 -64.09 5.61 14.63
N GLN A 624 -63.35 5.01 13.68
CA GLN A 624 -63.77 4.84 12.27
C GLN A 624 -63.05 3.65 11.56
N LEU A 625 -63.79 2.54 11.37
CA LEU A 625 -64.24 1.98 10.09
C LEU A 625 -63.26 2.03 8.86
N ILE A 626 -62.76 0.87 8.39
CA ILE A 626 -63.36 0.04 7.30
C ILE A 626 -62.38 -0.93 6.60
N ASN A 627 -62.87 -2.17 6.48
CA ASN A 627 -62.71 -3.27 5.51
C ASN A 627 -61.37 -3.91 5.11
N ILE A 628 -61.36 -5.22 5.38
CA ILE A 628 -60.86 -6.30 4.52
C ILE A 628 -62.10 -7.04 3.95
N PRO A 629 -62.04 -7.70 2.78
CA PRO A 629 -62.23 -9.17 2.81
C PRO A 629 -61.26 -9.91 1.86
N LEU A 630 -60.53 -10.95 2.28
CA LEU A 630 -60.90 -12.35 2.60
C LEU A 630 -61.08 -13.25 1.36
N GLY A 631 -60.25 -14.28 1.24
CA GLY A 631 -60.52 -15.43 0.37
C GLY A 631 -59.29 -16.26 -0.03
N ILE A 632 -59.05 -17.36 0.68
CA ILE A 632 -59.11 -18.75 0.18
C ILE A 632 -58.41 -19.67 1.19
N LEU A 633 -59.15 -20.68 1.63
CA LEU A 633 -58.76 -21.75 2.52
C LEU A 633 -58.96 -23.07 1.75
N ALA A 634 -58.08 -24.05 2.03
CA ALA A 634 -58.15 -25.49 1.71
C ALA A 634 -57.50 -25.96 0.39
N GLN A 635 -56.44 -26.78 0.48
CA GLN A 635 -56.51 -28.26 0.48
C GLN A 635 -55.11 -28.93 0.52
N GLY A 636 -54.91 -29.84 1.47
CA GLY A 636 -54.41 -31.23 1.29
C GLY A 636 -52.99 -31.54 0.76
N PRO A 637 -52.14 -32.26 1.52
CA PRO A 637 -50.83 -32.74 1.09
C PRO A 637 -50.86 -34.22 0.67
N ALA A 638 -50.32 -34.56 -0.52
CA ALA A 638 -49.64 -35.82 -0.84
C ALA A 638 -49.51 -35.95 -2.37
N GLN A 639 -48.28 -35.85 -2.90
CA GLN A 639 -47.74 -36.85 -3.81
C GLN A 639 -46.25 -36.56 -4.10
N ILE A 640 -45.46 -37.50 -3.60
CA ILE A 640 -44.03 -37.66 -3.80
C ILE A 640 -43.80 -38.18 -5.22
N ALA A 641 -42.77 -37.65 -5.88
CA ALA A 641 -42.02 -38.25 -6.97
C ALA A 641 -42.82 -38.84 -8.15
N GLN A 642 -43.12 -37.99 -9.14
CA GLN A 642 -43.32 -38.42 -10.54
C GLN A 642 -43.26 -37.20 -11.47
N ALA A 643 -42.07 -36.90 -11.98
CA ALA A 643 -41.84 -36.34 -13.32
C ALA A 643 -40.34 -35.98 -13.48
N LEU A 644 -39.47 -36.99 -13.36
CA LEU A 644 -38.27 -36.99 -14.18
C LEU A 644 -38.76 -37.15 -15.63
N ASN A 645 -38.42 -36.18 -16.47
CA ASN A 645 -38.23 -36.35 -17.90
C ASN A 645 -39.49 -36.52 -18.78
N VAL A 646 -40.27 -35.44 -18.98
CA VAL A 646 -41.02 -35.23 -20.23
C VAL A 646 -41.15 -33.73 -20.50
N GLY A 647 -40.69 -33.27 -21.68
CA GLY A 647 -41.12 -31.97 -22.21
C GLY A 647 -40.01 -30.98 -22.60
N ALA A 648 -39.00 -31.42 -23.34
CA ALA A 648 -38.38 -30.54 -24.32
C ALA A 648 -39.46 -30.15 -25.35
N GLN A 649 -39.98 -28.93 -25.27
CA GLN A 649 -40.46 -28.08 -26.39
C GLN A 649 -41.31 -26.92 -25.85
N ASN A 650 -40.99 -25.71 -26.34
CA ASN A 650 -41.73 -24.46 -26.23
C ASN A 650 -41.82 -23.78 -24.86
N ALA A 651 -40.68 -23.21 -24.44
CA ALA A 651 -40.69 -21.89 -23.82
C ALA A 651 -39.72 -21.01 -24.61
N GLN A 652 -40.24 -20.21 -25.54
CA GLN A 652 -39.50 -19.09 -26.09
C GLN A 652 -39.08 -18.22 -24.90
N ALA A 653 -37.76 -18.16 -24.65
CA ALA A 653 -37.19 -17.11 -23.84
C ALA A 653 -37.75 -15.77 -24.34
N PRO A 654 -38.26 -14.88 -23.47
CA PRO A 654 -38.46 -13.51 -23.90
C PRO A 654 -37.08 -13.07 -24.40
N ALA A 655 -36.99 -12.76 -25.69
CA ALA A 655 -35.78 -12.21 -26.27
C ALA A 655 -35.35 -11.09 -25.32
N LEU A 656 -34.19 -11.27 -24.70
CA LEU A 656 -33.46 -10.20 -24.06
C LEU A 656 -33.35 -9.14 -25.14
N ALA A 657 -34.20 -8.11 -25.05
CA ALA A 657 -33.98 -6.89 -25.80
C ALA A 657 -32.56 -6.50 -25.42
N GLN A 658 -31.64 -6.65 -26.39
CA GLN A 658 -30.30 -6.10 -26.27
C GLN A 658 -30.51 -4.68 -25.78
N ALA A 659 -29.94 -4.39 -24.61
CA ALA A 659 -29.95 -3.03 -24.10
C ALA A 659 -29.47 -2.13 -25.23
N PRO A 660 -30.17 -1.02 -25.54
CA PRO A 660 -29.60 -0.05 -26.47
C PRO A 660 -28.21 0.31 -25.95
N ASP A 661 -27.23 0.32 -26.85
CA ASP A 661 -25.86 0.74 -26.55
C ASP A 661 -25.87 1.99 -25.67
N PRO A 662 -24.93 2.13 -24.72
CA PRO A 662 -24.84 3.34 -23.91
C PRO A 662 -24.79 4.53 -24.86
N VAL A 663 -25.81 5.40 -24.81
CA VAL A 663 -25.93 6.59 -25.63
C VAL A 663 -24.59 7.33 -25.59
N THR A 664 -23.78 7.14 -26.62
CA THR A 664 -22.64 8.00 -26.86
C THR A 664 -23.28 9.37 -27.09
N PRO A 665 -22.95 10.39 -26.26
CA PRO A 665 -23.48 11.72 -26.52
C PRO A 665 -23.11 12.06 -27.96
N ASP A 666 -24.08 12.50 -28.76
CA ASP A 666 -23.83 12.85 -30.15
C ASP A 666 -22.93 14.08 -30.18
N TRP A 667 -21.62 13.85 -30.27
CA TRP A 667 -20.58 14.88 -30.24
C TRP A 667 -20.83 15.94 -31.32
N ASP A 668 -21.43 15.53 -32.45
CA ASP A 668 -21.72 16.41 -33.58
C ASP A 668 -22.82 17.45 -33.26
N SER A 669 -23.66 17.16 -32.26
CA SER A 669 -24.72 18.07 -31.80
C SER A 669 -24.29 18.98 -30.63
N MET A 670 -23.15 18.69 -30.00
CA MET A 670 -22.69 19.39 -28.81
C MET A 670 -21.97 20.69 -29.16
N ARG A 671 -22.10 21.69 -28.28
CA ARG A 671 -21.42 22.98 -28.41
C ARG A 671 -20.65 23.30 -27.14
N LEU A 672 -19.59 24.10 -27.29
CA LEU A 672 -18.85 24.62 -26.16
C LEU A 672 -19.78 25.45 -25.27
N ARG A 673 -19.72 25.20 -23.96
CA ARG A 673 -20.47 25.94 -22.95
C ARG A 673 -19.53 26.43 -21.86
N VAL A 674 -19.76 27.65 -21.38
CA VAL A 674 -19.04 28.21 -20.24
C VAL A 674 -19.27 27.28 -19.02
N PRO A 675 -18.20 26.76 -18.40
CA PRO A 675 -18.32 25.80 -17.30
C PRO A 675 -18.61 26.47 -15.95
N GLU A 676 -19.22 25.72 -15.04
CA GLU A 676 -19.36 26.09 -13.63
C GLU A 676 -17.98 26.16 -12.94
N LEU A 677 -17.81 27.09 -12.01
CA LEU A 677 -16.52 27.42 -11.39
C LEU A 677 -15.84 26.23 -10.70
N LEU A 678 -16.63 25.35 -10.09
CA LEU A 678 -16.15 24.26 -9.23
C LEU A 678 -16.04 22.90 -9.94
N THR A 679 -15.88 22.93 -11.27
CA THR A 679 -15.61 21.77 -12.12
C THR A 679 -14.17 21.80 -12.64
N TRP A 680 -13.64 20.70 -13.19
CA TRP A 680 -12.31 20.71 -13.82
C TRP A 680 -12.21 21.71 -14.95
N THR A 681 -13.22 21.76 -15.82
CA THR A 681 -13.27 22.75 -16.91
C THR A 681 -13.34 24.18 -16.39
N GLY A 682 -14.07 24.43 -15.30
CA GLY A 682 -14.08 25.72 -14.61
C GLY A 682 -12.73 26.11 -14.03
N VAL A 683 -12.07 25.18 -13.33
CA VAL A 683 -10.72 25.38 -12.77
C VAL A 683 -9.71 25.68 -13.87
N ILE A 684 -9.70 24.88 -14.94
CA ILE A 684 -8.81 25.07 -16.09
C ILE A 684 -9.09 26.43 -16.77
N GLU A 685 -10.36 26.77 -17.00
CA GLU A 685 -10.72 28.04 -17.64
C GLU A 685 -10.17 29.26 -16.89
N ARG A 686 -10.14 29.19 -15.55
CA ARG A 686 -9.69 30.30 -14.70
C ARG A 686 -8.20 30.33 -14.44
N LEU A 687 -7.53 29.17 -14.40
CA LEU A 687 -6.11 29.08 -14.05
C LEU A 687 -5.20 28.92 -15.26
N ALA A 688 -5.63 28.23 -16.31
CA ALA A 688 -4.75 27.85 -17.41
C ALA A 688 -4.24 29.06 -18.20
N PRO A 689 -2.99 29.02 -18.70
CA PRO A 689 -2.35 30.15 -19.37
C PRO A 689 -2.78 30.32 -20.84
N VAL A 690 -4.04 30.00 -21.16
CA VAL A 690 -4.63 30.07 -22.49
C VAL A 690 -6.02 30.71 -22.43
N PRO A 691 -6.54 31.27 -23.55
CA PRO A 691 -7.90 31.81 -23.58
C PRO A 691 -8.95 30.78 -23.13
N GLY A 692 -9.90 31.21 -22.31
CA GLY A 692 -10.98 30.35 -21.80
C GLY A 692 -12.08 30.12 -22.83
N ILE A 693 -13.00 29.18 -22.58
CA ILE A 693 -14.14 28.92 -23.48
C ILE A 693 -14.97 30.18 -23.66
N ALA A 694 -15.24 30.92 -22.58
CA ALA A 694 -15.91 32.21 -22.64
C ALA A 694 -15.30 33.17 -23.67
N GLU A 695 -13.96 33.29 -23.67
CA GLU A 695 -13.22 34.17 -24.60
C GLU A 695 -13.24 33.64 -26.04
N LEU A 696 -13.21 32.31 -26.22
CA LEU A 696 -13.28 31.66 -27.53
C LEU A 696 -14.68 31.76 -28.16
N THR A 697 -15.72 31.87 -27.33
CA THR A 697 -17.13 31.95 -27.78
C THR A 697 -17.69 33.36 -27.84
N ALA A 698 -16.99 34.35 -27.30
CA ALA A 698 -17.47 35.73 -27.24
C ALA A 698 -17.54 36.36 -28.65
N THR A 699 -18.73 36.86 -29.01
CA THR A 699 -18.91 37.81 -30.11
C THR A 699 -18.47 39.21 -29.66
N GLN A 700 -17.99 40.04 -30.59
CA GLN A 700 -17.19 41.26 -30.35
C GLN A 700 -17.87 42.38 -29.50
N ASP A 701 -19.12 42.19 -29.07
CA ASP A 701 -19.96 43.16 -28.34
C ASP A 701 -20.45 42.70 -26.93
N ASP A 702 -20.04 41.52 -26.43
CA ASP A 702 -20.65 40.90 -25.22
C ASP A 702 -19.84 40.99 -23.90
N ASP A 703 -18.85 41.88 -23.79
CA ASP A 703 -17.96 41.92 -22.60
C ASP A 703 -18.69 42.34 -21.30
N GLU A 704 -19.81 43.08 -21.40
CA GLU A 704 -20.63 43.51 -20.25
C GLU A 704 -21.65 42.46 -19.77
N GLY A 705 -22.08 41.51 -20.63
CA GLY A 705 -23.09 40.50 -20.31
C GLY A 705 -22.54 39.24 -19.62
N LEU A 706 -21.22 39.04 -19.65
CA LEU A 706 -20.56 37.85 -19.12
C LEU A 706 -20.36 37.85 -17.60
N ASP A 707 -20.51 39.00 -16.94
CA ASP A 707 -20.49 39.15 -15.47
C ASP A 707 -21.85 38.80 -14.85
N ASP A 708 -22.95 38.96 -15.59
CA ASP A 708 -24.31 38.64 -15.13
C ASP A 708 -24.55 37.13 -15.03
N ALA A 709 -24.00 36.34 -15.96
CA ALA A 709 -24.04 34.87 -15.93
C ALA A 709 -23.24 34.28 -14.74
N ALA A 710 -22.13 34.92 -14.36
CA ALA A 710 -21.30 34.54 -13.22
C ALA A 710 -22.01 34.75 -11.87
N SER A 711 -23.02 35.63 -11.81
CA SER A 711 -23.82 35.88 -10.60
C SER A 711 -24.71 34.70 -10.19
N SER A 712 -25.03 33.79 -11.13
CA SER A 712 -25.91 32.65 -10.89
C SER A 712 -25.20 31.42 -10.30
N ASP A 713 -23.87 31.34 -10.43
CA ASP A 713 -23.06 30.22 -9.94
C ASP A 713 -22.75 30.41 -8.44
N GLU A 714 -23.34 29.54 -7.60
CA GLU A 714 -23.15 29.55 -6.15
C GLU A 714 -21.68 29.32 -5.73
N GLY A 715 -20.84 28.73 -6.60
CA GLY A 715 -19.41 28.53 -6.37
C GLY A 715 -18.65 29.83 -6.13
N TYR A 716 -19.08 30.94 -6.73
CA TYR A 716 -18.47 32.26 -6.52
C TYR A 716 -18.59 32.75 -5.08
N LYS A 717 -19.61 32.27 -4.33
CA LYS A 717 -19.80 32.62 -2.92
C LYS A 717 -18.89 31.83 -1.98
N LEU A 718 -18.19 30.80 -2.47
CA LEU A 718 -17.31 29.95 -1.69
C LEU A 718 -15.85 30.40 -1.73
N ILE A 719 -15.47 31.26 -2.68
CA ILE A 719 -14.10 31.71 -2.90
C ILE A 719 -13.99 33.23 -2.69
N PRO A 720 -12.94 33.73 -2.02
CA PRO A 720 -12.77 35.16 -1.82
C PRO A 720 -12.49 35.86 -3.15
N ARG A 721 -13.05 37.07 -3.35
CA ARG A 721 -12.77 37.92 -4.54
C ARG A 721 -12.94 37.17 -5.87
N ALA A 722 -13.97 36.33 -6.00
CA ALA A 722 -14.18 35.48 -7.17
C ALA A 722 -14.34 36.28 -8.49
N ASN A 723 -14.94 37.47 -8.42
CA ASN A 723 -15.11 38.36 -9.58
C ASN A 723 -13.78 38.85 -10.18
N PHE A 724 -12.68 38.78 -9.43
CA PHE A 724 -11.35 39.19 -9.92
C PHE A 724 -10.62 38.08 -10.67
N LEU A 725 -11.09 36.82 -10.64
CA LEU A 725 -10.38 35.68 -11.23
C LEU A 725 -10.02 35.89 -12.70
N ARG A 726 -10.92 36.42 -13.53
CA ARG A 726 -10.63 36.72 -14.94
C ARG A 726 -9.56 37.79 -15.12
N LYS A 727 -9.61 38.84 -14.30
CA LYS A 727 -8.65 39.95 -14.36
C LYS A 727 -7.28 39.52 -13.85
N GLU A 728 -7.25 38.74 -12.78
CA GLU A 728 -6.03 38.21 -12.16
C GLU A 728 -5.33 37.17 -13.01
N LYS A 729 -6.05 36.43 -13.87
CA LYS A 729 -5.48 35.47 -14.81
C LYS A 729 -4.33 36.05 -15.64
N LYS A 730 -4.43 37.34 -16.01
CA LYS A 730 -3.36 38.07 -16.75
C LYS A 730 -2.09 38.29 -15.93
N ASN A 731 -2.18 38.19 -14.61
CA ASN A 731 -1.09 38.41 -13.66
C ASN A 731 -0.51 37.11 -13.10
N PHE A 732 -1.00 35.94 -13.51
CA PHE A 732 -0.46 34.66 -13.05
C PHE A 732 0.93 34.41 -13.67
N CYS A 733 1.83 33.86 -12.85
CA CYS A 733 3.14 33.37 -13.31
C CYS A 733 3.04 32.04 -14.04
N LEU A 734 1.87 31.38 -13.97
CA LEU A 734 1.67 30.04 -14.54
C LEU A 734 1.91 30.03 -16.05
N GLU A 735 2.83 29.18 -16.49
CA GLU A 735 3.21 28.98 -17.89
C GLU A 735 2.78 27.62 -18.43
N SER A 736 2.67 26.62 -17.54
CA SER A 736 2.34 25.25 -17.92
C SER A 736 1.48 24.52 -16.88
N MET A 737 0.48 23.80 -17.37
CA MET A 737 -0.31 22.84 -16.59
C MET A 737 -0.31 21.49 -17.28
N SER A 738 0.11 20.43 -16.59
CA SER A 738 0.08 19.06 -17.09
C SER A 738 -0.86 18.21 -16.23
N PHE A 739 -1.77 17.51 -16.89
CA PHE A 739 -2.76 16.63 -16.29
C PHE A 739 -2.53 15.22 -16.81
N LYS A 740 -2.47 14.25 -15.91
CA LYS A 740 -2.35 12.85 -16.26
C LYS A 740 -3.32 12.03 -15.43
N SER A 741 -4.34 11.45 -16.06
CA SER A 741 -5.42 10.71 -15.39
C SER A 741 -6.16 11.51 -14.30
N CYS A 742 -6.43 12.80 -14.55
CA CYS A 742 -7.22 13.61 -13.62
C CYS A 742 -8.72 13.32 -13.77
N GLY A 743 -9.50 13.48 -12.69
CA GLY A 743 -10.94 13.16 -12.72
C GLY A 743 -11.64 13.46 -11.40
N TYR A 744 -12.72 12.75 -11.08
CA TYR A 744 -13.47 12.99 -9.83
C TYR A 744 -13.31 11.86 -8.81
N VAL A 745 -13.62 12.20 -7.56
CA VAL A 745 -13.82 11.24 -6.46
C VAL A 745 -15.15 11.48 -5.79
N ALA A 746 -15.74 10.42 -5.24
CA ALA A 746 -16.90 10.47 -4.38
C ALA A 746 -16.47 10.40 -2.91
N LEU A 747 -17.11 11.24 -2.08
CA LEU A 747 -16.91 11.27 -0.63
C LEU A 747 -18.22 10.94 0.09
N ASP A 748 -18.16 10.12 1.14
CA ASP A 748 -19.34 9.78 1.95
C ASP A 748 -19.63 10.85 3.02
N VAL A 749 -19.72 12.10 2.62
CA VAL A 749 -19.88 13.23 3.53
C VAL A 749 -21.10 14.08 3.17
N PRO A 750 -21.90 14.53 4.17
CA PRO A 750 -23.17 15.21 3.91
C PRO A 750 -23.04 16.60 3.32
N PHE A 751 -21.83 17.15 3.31
CA PHE A 751 -21.51 18.52 2.92
C PHE A 751 -20.84 18.63 1.53
N ILE A 752 -20.65 17.51 0.83
CA ILE A 752 -20.16 17.46 -0.56
C ILE A 752 -21.27 16.92 -1.47
N ASP A 753 -21.48 17.58 -2.60
CA ASP A 753 -22.44 17.13 -3.61
C ASP A 753 -21.79 16.23 -4.66
N ASN A 754 -22.01 14.92 -4.52
CA ASN A 754 -21.51 13.96 -5.49
C ASN A 754 -22.42 13.77 -6.71
N THR A 755 -23.60 14.41 -6.79
CA THR A 755 -24.64 14.11 -7.80
C THR A 755 -24.14 14.28 -9.23
N ASN A 756 -23.37 15.33 -9.49
CA ASN A 756 -22.80 15.61 -10.81
C ASN A 756 -21.49 14.85 -11.08
N THR A 757 -20.89 14.23 -10.06
CA THR A 757 -19.64 13.45 -10.17
C THR A 757 -19.89 11.94 -10.33
N LEU A 758 -21.16 11.54 -10.22
CA LEU A 758 -21.63 10.17 -10.34
C LEU A 758 -22.68 10.06 -11.46
N PRO A 759 -22.73 8.93 -12.17
CA PRO A 759 -23.78 8.72 -13.15
C PRO A 759 -25.12 8.43 -12.46
N LEU A 760 -26.22 9.00 -12.98
CA LEU A 760 -27.59 8.81 -12.47
C LEU A 760 -28.04 7.34 -12.42
N ARG A 761 -27.42 6.48 -13.22
CA ARG A 761 -27.53 5.03 -13.17
C ARG A 761 -26.12 4.46 -13.32
N PRO A 762 -25.70 3.46 -12.53
CA PRO A 762 -24.40 2.83 -12.75
C PRO A 762 -24.40 2.28 -14.18
N PRO A 763 -23.54 2.80 -15.08
CA PRO A 763 -23.65 2.46 -16.49
C PRO A 763 -23.17 1.01 -16.75
N TRP A 764 -22.62 0.36 -15.73
CA TRP A 764 -22.05 -0.99 -15.76
C TRP A 764 -22.24 -1.62 -14.38
N GLN A 765 -22.84 -2.80 -14.31
CA GLN A 765 -22.65 -3.67 -13.15
C GLN A 765 -21.19 -4.16 -13.20
N GLU A 766 -20.45 -4.04 -12.10
CA GLU A 766 -19.15 -4.71 -12.01
C GLU A 766 -19.37 -6.20 -12.31
N PRO A 767 -18.49 -6.84 -13.11
CA PRO A 767 -18.58 -8.28 -13.35
C PRO A 767 -18.78 -9.05 -12.04
N GLN A 768 -19.67 -10.05 -12.06
CA GLN A 768 -19.99 -10.83 -10.87
C GLN A 768 -18.73 -11.45 -10.25
N GLU A 769 -17.78 -11.91 -11.07
CA GLU A 769 -16.48 -12.46 -10.63
C GLU A 769 -15.69 -11.47 -9.75
N ILE A 770 -15.60 -10.20 -10.16
CA ILE A 770 -14.90 -9.13 -9.44
C ILE A 770 -15.63 -8.86 -8.11
N THR A 771 -16.96 -8.77 -8.15
CA THR A 771 -17.76 -8.50 -6.95
C THR A 771 -17.68 -9.66 -5.95
N THR A 772 -17.72 -10.90 -6.43
CA THR A 772 -17.59 -12.13 -5.64
C THR A 772 -16.21 -12.22 -5.02
N ARG A 773 -15.13 -12.04 -5.81
CA ARG A 773 -13.76 -12.03 -5.30
C ARG A 773 -13.53 -10.96 -4.24
N ARG A 774 -14.06 -9.74 -4.44
CA ARG A 774 -13.96 -8.67 -3.43
C ARG A 774 -14.69 -9.06 -2.13
N ARG A 775 -15.84 -9.73 -2.23
CA ARG A 775 -16.60 -10.23 -1.07
C ARG A 775 -15.85 -11.34 -0.32
N GLU A 776 -15.20 -12.23 -1.06
CA GLU A 776 -14.36 -13.31 -0.50
C GLU A 776 -13.13 -12.77 0.24
N LEU A 777 -12.49 -11.72 -0.28
CA LEU A 777 -11.31 -11.10 0.34
C LEU A 777 -11.63 -10.16 1.50
N ALA A 778 -12.82 -9.55 1.51
CA ALA A 778 -13.26 -8.56 2.52
C ALA A 778 -13.01 -8.95 4.00
N PRO A 779 -13.23 -10.20 4.46
CA PRO A 779 -12.94 -10.57 5.85
C PRO A 779 -11.45 -10.57 6.20
N PHE A 780 -10.53 -10.67 5.24
CA PHE A 780 -9.08 -10.76 5.47
C PHE A 780 -8.36 -9.42 5.28
N MET A 781 -8.94 -8.51 4.51
CA MET A 781 -8.33 -7.25 4.11
C MET A 781 -8.64 -6.08 5.06
N GLN A 782 -7.73 -5.10 5.11
CA GLN A 782 -7.94 -3.87 5.86
C GLN A 782 -9.08 -3.04 5.24
N HIS A 783 -9.84 -2.34 6.08
CA HIS A 783 -10.88 -1.42 5.64
C HIS A 783 -10.81 -0.11 6.42
N CYS A 784 -11.18 0.99 5.77
CA CYS A 784 -11.22 2.32 6.38
C CYS A 784 -12.66 2.85 6.35
N ASN A 785 -13.18 3.23 7.51
CA ASN A 785 -14.53 3.80 7.66
C ASN A 785 -14.52 5.34 7.69
N ASP A 786 -13.35 5.96 7.53
CA ASP A 786 -13.23 7.42 7.46
C ASP A 786 -13.85 7.93 6.15
N ARG A 787 -14.85 8.81 6.30
CA ARG A 787 -15.63 9.37 5.20
C ARG A 787 -14.84 10.33 4.30
N LEU A 788 -13.68 10.78 4.76
CA LEU A 788 -12.74 11.59 3.98
C LEU A 788 -11.77 10.75 3.14
N ALA A 789 -11.75 9.41 3.31
CA ALA A 789 -11.06 8.53 2.38
C ALA A 789 -11.93 8.30 1.13
N ALA A 790 -11.52 8.85 0.00
CA ALA A 790 -12.37 8.96 -1.18
C ALA A 790 -12.30 7.74 -2.10
N LYS A 791 -13.34 7.57 -2.91
CA LYS A 791 -13.39 6.57 -3.98
C LYS A 791 -13.36 7.25 -5.34
N ILE A 792 -12.54 6.74 -6.25
CA ILE A 792 -12.45 7.27 -7.62
C ILE A 792 -13.75 7.00 -8.37
N THR A 793 -14.26 8.01 -9.08
CA THR A 793 -15.43 7.86 -9.94
C THR A 793 -14.99 7.63 -11.38
N ASN A 794 -15.50 6.57 -11.99
CA ASN A 794 -15.25 6.28 -13.40
C ASN A 794 -16.23 7.05 -14.32
N PHE A 795 -16.48 8.31 -13.98
CA PHE A 795 -17.48 9.16 -14.64
C PHE A 795 -17.00 10.60 -14.75
N LEU A 796 -17.23 11.17 -15.93
CA LEU A 796 -16.99 12.57 -16.25
C LEU A 796 -18.23 13.07 -17.00
N PRO A 797 -18.85 14.20 -16.60
CA PRO A 797 -20.06 14.70 -17.24
C PRO A 797 -19.87 14.87 -18.76
N PRO A 798 -20.87 14.50 -19.60
CA PRO A 798 -20.73 14.59 -21.05
C PRO A 798 -20.31 15.97 -21.57
N GLN A 799 -20.90 17.04 -21.03
CA GLN A 799 -20.55 18.42 -21.40
C GLN A 799 -19.11 18.77 -21.01
N GLU A 800 -18.66 18.34 -19.84
CA GLU A 800 -17.29 18.58 -19.38
C GLU A 800 -16.28 17.80 -20.23
N ARG A 801 -16.62 16.55 -20.57
CA ARG A 801 -15.83 15.69 -21.45
C ARG A 801 -15.66 16.31 -22.85
N PHE A 802 -16.73 16.88 -23.40
CA PHE A 802 -16.71 17.61 -24.67
C PHE A 802 -15.86 18.88 -24.57
N ASN A 803 -16.06 19.70 -23.52
CA ASN A 803 -15.30 20.92 -23.30
C ASN A 803 -13.78 20.64 -23.17
N LEU A 804 -13.38 19.61 -22.41
CA LEU A 804 -11.97 19.26 -22.22
C LEU A 804 -11.30 18.81 -23.52
N ALA A 805 -11.96 17.96 -24.29
CA ALA A 805 -11.42 17.47 -25.56
C ALA A 805 -11.37 18.58 -26.62
N THR A 806 -12.46 19.32 -26.79
CA THR A 806 -12.62 20.28 -27.89
C THR A 806 -11.90 21.61 -27.63
N ALA A 807 -11.97 22.17 -26.42
CA ALA A 807 -11.35 23.47 -26.14
C ALA A 807 -9.89 23.37 -25.69
N TYR A 808 -9.53 22.28 -25.00
CA TYR A 808 -8.21 22.13 -24.37
C TYR A 808 -7.38 20.95 -24.90
N GLY A 809 -7.88 20.20 -25.90
CA GLY A 809 -7.14 19.11 -26.54
C GLY A 809 -6.84 17.93 -25.62
N MET A 810 -7.65 17.70 -24.59
CA MET A 810 -7.41 16.64 -23.61
C MET A 810 -7.76 15.26 -24.17
N ASP A 811 -6.88 14.28 -23.93
CA ASP A 811 -7.14 12.85 -24.14
C ASP A 811 -8.01 12.32 -23.00
N LEU A 812 -8.89 11.38 -23.32
CA LEU A 812 -9.88 10.79 -22.42
C LEU A 812 -9.59 9.30 -22.15
N THR A 813 -8.37 8.85 -22.47
CA THR A 813 -7.92 7.46 -22.37
C THR A 813 -6.52 7.35 -21.76
N TRP A 814 -6.16 6.15 -21.31
CA TRP A 814 -4.80 5.85 -20.81
C TRP A 814 -3.81 5.42 -21.90
N ALA A 815 -4.28 5.02 -23.08
CA ALA A 815 -3.49 4.30 -24.07
C ALA A 815 -2.25 5.06 -24.58
N SER A 816 -2.30 6.39 -24.57
CA SER A 816 -1.21 7.28 -25.01
C SER A 816 -0.32 7.78 -23.87
N TRP A 817 -0.70 7.54 -22.61
CA TRP A 817 -0.07 8.15 -21.43
C TRP A 817 0.59 7.15 -20.48
N TYR A 818 0.23 5.86 -20.57
CA TYR A 818 0.75 4.81 -19.70
C TYR A 818 1.23 3.61 -20.50
N ASP A 819 2.26 2.96 -19.98
CA ASP A 819 2.78 1.71 -20.54
C ASP A 819 1.69 0.63 -20.48
N GLU A 820 1.68 -0.26 -21.47
CA GLU A 820 0.72 -1.36 -21.57
C GLU A 820 0.75 -2.26 -20.31
N GLU A 821 1.91 -2.46 -19.70
CA GLU A 821 2.07 -3.19 -18.43
C GLU A 821 1.18 -2.61 -17.30
N VAL A 822 1.07 -1.28 -17.21
CA VAL A 822 0.29 -0.57 -16.18
C VAL A 822 -1.21 -0.72 -16.47
N ILE A 823 -1.60 -0.63 -17.74
CA ILE A 823 -2.99 -0.79 -18.18
C ILE A 823 -3.47 -2.22 -17.90
N GLU A 824 -2.68 -3.23 -18.26
CA GLU A 824 -3.01 -4.63 -18.00
C GLU A 824 -3.03 -4.97 -16.51
N ALA A 825 -2.17 -4.33 -15.70
CA ALA A 825 -2.24 -4.47 -14.24
C ALA A 825 -3.57 -3.97 -13.66
N ALA A 826 -4.06 -2.82 -14.13
CA ALA A 826 -5.36 -2.31 -13.70
C ALA A 826 -6.52 -3.23 -14.11
N LYS A 827 -6.48 -3.79 -15.32
CA LYS A 827 -7.50 -4.76 -15.79
C LYS A 827 -7.51 -6.03 -14.95
N ARG A 828 -6.35 -6.59 -14.63
CA ARG A 828 -6.22 -7.78 -13.77
C ARG A 828 -6.75 -7.56 -12.35
N ASP A 829 -6.71 -6.33 -11.86
CA ASP A 829 -7.27 -5.94 -10.56
C ASP A 829 -8.77 -5.57 -10.63
N GLY A 830 -9.42 -5.83 -11.77
CA GLY A 830 -10.86 -5.66 -11.97
C GLY A 830 -11.29 -4.32 -12.56
N VAL A 831 -10.36 -3.47 -13.02
CA VAL A 831 -10.70 -2.22 -13.71
C VAL A 831 -10.83 -2.50 -15.21
N MET A 832 -12.05 -2.82 -15.67
CA MET A 832 -12.30 -3.23 -17.06
C MET A 832 -11.89 -2.20 -18.12
N VAL A 833 -12.06 -0.91 -17.82
CA VAL A 833 -11.69 0.20 -18.71
C VAL A 833 -10.84 1.19 -17.91
N PRO A 834 -9.52 0.95 -17.80
CA PRO A 834 -8.62 1.87 -17.10
C PRO A 834 -8.66 3.26 -17.73
N GLY A 835 -8.68 4.31 -16.89
CA GLY A 835 -8.80 5.70 -17.35
C GLY A 835 -10.21 6.17 -17.72
N LYS A 836 -11.24 5.33 -17.57
CA LYS A 836 -12.62 5.76 -17.81
C LYS A 836 -13.04 6.86 -16.83
N GLY A 837 -13.60 7.95 -17.34
CA GLY A 837 -13.95 9.12 -16.53
C GLY A 837 -12.74 9.98 -16.13
N ARG A 838 -11.57 9.69 -16.70
CA ARG A 838 -10.34 10.46 -16.52
C ARG A 838 -9.97 11.21 -17.80
N PHE A 839 -9.12 12.21 -17.65
CA PHE A 839 -8.53 12.95 -18.76
C PHE A 839 -7.03 13.20 -18.54
N SER A 840 -6.30 13.41 -19.63
CA SER A 840 -4.87 13.71 -19.65
C SER A 840 -4.53 14.70 -20.77
N GLY A 841 -3.55 15.56 -20.56
CA GLY A 841 -3.16 16.58 -21.53
C GLY A 841 -2.24 17.61 -20.91
N THR A 842 -1.62 18.44 -21.72
CA THR A 842 -0.74 19.53 -21.25
C THR A 842 -1.14 20.82 -21.94
N ILE A 843 -1.30 21.87 -21.15
CA ILE A 843 -1.60 23.24 -21.59
C ILE A 843 -0.35 24.09 -21.33
N THR A 844 0.14 24.76 -22.35
CA THR A 844 1.29 25.68 -22.27
C THR A 844 0.93 27.03 -22.85
N LYS A 845 1.53 28.09 -22.30
CA LYS A 845 1.36 29.47 -22.77
C LYS A 845 1.83 29.66 -24.21
N THR A 846 2.86 28.92 -24.62
CA THR A 846 3.34 28.83 -26.01
C THR A 846 2.64 27.68 -26.72
N ALA A 847 2.03 27.95 -27.87
CA ALA A 847 1.51 26.92 -28.75
C ALA A 847 2.66 26.02 -29.24
N ASN A 848 2.51 24.71 -29.07
CA ASN A 848 3.38 23.72 -29.71
C ASN A 848 3.17 23.69 -31.22
#